data_AF-A0A254N235-F1
#
_entry.id   AF-A0A254N235-F1
#
_cell.length_a   1.000
_cell.length_b   1.000
_cell.length_c   1.000
_cell.angle_alpha   90.00
_cell.angle_beta   90.00
_cell.angle_gamma   90.00
#
_symmetry.space_group_name_H-M   'P 1'
#
loop_
_entity.id
_entity.type
_entity.pdbx_description
1 polymer ?
#
loop_
_entity_poly.entity_id
_entity_poly.type
_entity_poly.pdbx_seq_one_letter_code
_entity_poly.pdbx_strand_id
1 'polypeptide(L)'
;MSALPVTPPKALTAYRPFWAKRFGPAPFLPMSRAEMEQLGWDSCDIIIVTGDAYVDHPSFGMAVIGRTLEAQGFRVGIIAQPDWNSADAFKALGRPNLFFGVAAGNMDSMINRYTADRKIRSDDAYTPGGEGGKRPDRATLVYTQRCQEAFKDVPIVIGGIEASLRRIAHYDYWQDKVRRSVLVDSKADLLVYGNAERAIVEIAHRLARREPVQSLTDIRGTAFMRRDDDPSAEGWFELDSTEVDRPGRIDELISPYQIIDDKACASNDEPDAPKPITLHKTGRISMPPRERTVVRLPAYEQVKSDPVLYAHANRVLHLETNPGNARALVQRHGDRDLWINPPPIPLTTPEMDHVFDLPYARAPHPSYADENGSHDGATKIPAWEMIRFSVNIMRGCFGGCTFCSITEHEGRIIQSRSEDSVIREIEEMRDKVKGFTGIVSDLGGPTANMYRIGCKSPEIEAACRKPSCVYPGICPNLNTDHGPLIKMYRRARALPGVKKILIGSGLRYDLAVQSPEYVKELVTHHVGGYLKIAPEHTEQGPLSKMMKPGIGTYDRFKQMFEAASAAAGKKQYLIPYFIAAHPGTSDEDMMNLAVWLKRNGFRADQVQTFYPSPMATATAMYHSGRNPLKGISRDESRGEKVDIVRGERRRRLHKAFLRYHDANNWPLLREALKAMGRADLIGNGKHHLIPSYQPLTDGGYESARRKNSTPSKPAAKAPAKTAGRAATPRPGQVLTQHTGLPPRVTGSGRGGAGRPGKPAKR
;
A
#
# COMPACT_ATOMS: atom_id res chain seq x y z
N MET A 1 3.06 -34.27 -10.79
CA MET A 1 2.41 -33.58 -11.93
C MET A 1 3.30 -32.41 -12.28
N SER A 2 4.15 -32.59 -13.29
CA SER A 2 5.04 -31.54 -13.78
C SER A 2 4.16 -30.42 -14.32
N ALA A 3 4.22 -29.24 -13.70
CA ALA A 3 3.64 -28.05 -14.31
C ALA A 3 4.38 -27.86 -15.64
N LEU A 4 3.67 -27.96 -16.77
CA LEU A 4 4.23 -27.53 -18.04
C LEU A 4 4.72 -26.09 -17.85
N PRO A 5 5.90 -25.73 -18.38
CA PRO A 5 6.45 -24.41 -18.17
C PRO A 5 5.50 -23.39 -18.80
N VAL A 6 4.92 -22.53 -17.97
CA VAL A 6 4.23 -21.31 -18.42
C VAL A 6 5.14 -20.64 -19.44
N THR A 7 4.67 -20.46 -20.67
CA THR A 7 5.44 -19.78 -21.71
C THR A 7 6.03 -18.50 -21.13
N PRO A 8 7.37 -18.30 -21.21
CA PRO A 8 8.01 -17.16 -20.58
C PRO A 8 7.36 -15.87 -21.11
N PRO A 9 7.03 -14.90 -20.23
CA PRO A 9 6.37 -13.68 -20.67
C PRO A 9 7.26 -12.96 -21.68
N LYS A 10 6.65 -12.39 -22.72
CA LYS A 10 7.37 -11.59 -23.69
C LYS A 10 8.03 -10.41 -22.98
N ALA A 11 9.35 -10.29 -23.16
CA ALA A 11 10.12 -9.21 -22.53
C ALA A 11 9.68 -7.84 -23.05
N LEU A 12 9.72 -6.81 -22.20
CA LEU A 12 9.33 -5.43 -22.59
C LEU A 12 10.14 -4.92 -23.80
N THR A 13 11.40 -5.31 -23.91
CA THR A 13 12.32 -4.92 -24.99
C THR A 13 12.18 -5.76 -26.26
N ALA A 14 11.38 -6.84 -26.24
CA ALA A 14 11.20 -7.74 -27.37
C ALA A 14 10.09 -7.31 -28.35
N TYR A 15 9.35 -6.24 -28.04
CA TYR A 15 8.37 -5.68 -28.96
C TYR A 15 9.07 -4.85 -30.03
N ARG A 16 8.64 -4.98 -31.29
CA ARG A 16 9.04 -4.04 -32.33
C ARG A 16 8.46 -2.67 -31.96
N PRO A 17 9.30 -1.62 -31.82
CA PRO A 17 8.77 -0.31 -31.49
C PRO A 17 7.78 0.19 -32.54
N PHE A 18 6.77 0.90 -32.08
CA PHE A 18 5.78 1.55 -32.92
C PHE A 18 6.43 2.66 -33.76
N TRP A 19 5.82 2.99 -34.90
CA TRP A 19 6.42 3.85 -35.93
C TRP A 19 6.83 5.24 -35.41
N ALA A 20 6.13 5.75 -34.40
CA ALA A 20 6.35 7.08 -33.86
C ALA A 20 7.64 7.18 -33.02
N LYS A 21 8.36 6.07 -32.77
CA LYS A 21 9.71 6.08 -32.20
C LYS A 21 10.67 7.03 -32.94
N ARG A 22 10.42 7.31 -34.22
CA ARG A 22 11.22 8.25 -35.03
C ARG A 22 11.30 9.68 -34.47
N PHE A 23 10.34 10.09 -33.64
CA PHE A 23 10.35 11.41 -33.01
C PHE A 23 11.31 11.51 -31.82
N GLY A 24 11.82 10.37 -31.33
CA GLY A 24 12.63 10.31 -30.12
C GLY A 24 11.83 10.54 -28.84
N PRO A 25 12.47 10.46 -27.66
CA PRO A 25 11.84 10.72 -26.38
C PRO A 25 11.62 12.23 -26.17
N ALA A 26 10.45 12.60 -25.65
CA ALA A 26 10.13 13.96 -25.28
C ALA A 26 10.85 14.35 -23.97
N PRO A 27 11.30 15.61 -23.79
CA PRO A 27 11.87 16.06 -22.52
C PRO A 27 10.89 15.88 -21.34
N PHE A 28 9.62 16.19 -21.58
CA PHE A 28 8.46 15.86 -20.75
C PHE A 28 7.35 15.35 -21.68
N LEU A 29 6.51 14.44 -21.19
CA LEU A 29 5.31 14.05 -21.92
C LEU A 29 4.38 15.28 -22.05
N PRO A 30 3.87 15.62 -23.24
CA PRO A 30 3.12 16.86 -23.45
C PRO A 30 1.83 16.89 -22.63
N MET A 31 1.55 18.05 -22.02
CA MET A 31 0.32 18.37 -21.32
C MET A 31 -0.59 19.32 -22.10
N SER A 32 -0.11 19.88 -23.21
CA SER A 32 -0.85 20.80 -24.07
C SER A 32 -0.62 20.56 -25.56
N ARG A 33 -1.51 21.09 -26.41
CA ARG A 33 -1.33 21.08 -27.87
C ARG A 33 -0.08 21.84 -28.33
N ALA A 34 0.24 22.96 -27.68
CA ALA A 34 1.43 23.73 -28.02
C ALA A 34 2.72 22.90 -27.82
N GLU A 35 2.79 22.07 -26.77
CA GLU A 35 3.91 21.16 -26.55
C GLU A 35 3.92 20.02 -27.59
N MET A 36 2.76 19.50 -27.97
CA MET A 36 2.67 18.54 -29.07
C MET A 36 3.21 19.13 -30.39
N GLU A 37 2.86 20.37 -30.71
CA GLU A 37 3.36 21.07 -31.91
C GLU A 37 4.88 21.23 -31.87
N GLN A 38 5.46 21.57 -30.71
CA GLN A 38 6.91 21.63 -30.51
C GLN A 38 7.60 20.26 -30.73
N LEU A 39 6.91 19.16 -30.38
CA LEU A 39 7.37 17.79 -30.63
C LEU A 39 7.09 17.31 -32.07
N GLY A 40 6.40 18.11 -32.89
CA GLY A 40 5.98 17.73 -34.24
C GLY A 40 4.87 16.68 -34.26
N TRP A 41 4.04 16.60 -33.22
CA TRP A 41 2.97 15.63 -33.07
C TRP A 41 1.61 16.23 -33.46
N ASP A 42 0.89 15.58 -34.36
CA ASP A 42 -0.48 15.96 -34.73
C ASP A 42 -1.55 15.44 -33.73
N SER A 43 -1.22 14.37 -33.00
CA SER A 43 -2.12 13.60 -32.15
C SER A 43 -1.30 12.78 -31.15
N CYS A 44 -1.92 12.46 -30.01
CA CYS A 44 -1.38 11.44 -29.10
C CYS A 44 -1.91 10.07 -29.52
N ASP A 45 -1.08 9.03 -29.42
CA ASP A 45 -1.57 7.66 -29.56
C ASP A 45 -2.29 7.21 -28.28
N ILE A 46 -1.75 7.62 -27.13
CA ILE A 46 -2.28 7.29 -25.81
C ILE A 46 -2.30 8.57 -24.97
N ILE A 47 -3.38 8.80 -24.23
CA ILE A 47 -3.47 9.90 -23.26
C ILE A 47 -3.65 9.32 -21.87
N ILE A 48 -2.77 9.68 -20.94
CA ILE A 48 -2.86 9.29 -19.53
C ILE A 48 -3.55 10.41 -18.75
N VAL A 49 -4.61 10.09 -18.03
CA VAL A 49 -5.33 11.00 -17.15
C VAL A 49 -5.02 10.64 -15.70
N THR A 50 -4.57 11.61 -14.91
CA THR A 50 -4.12 11.41 -13.53
C THR A 50 -4.68 12.49 -12.59
N GLY A 51 -4.96 12.11 -11.33
CA GLY A 51 -5.38 13.06 -10.29
C GLY A 51 -4.24 13.70 -9.49
N ASP A 52 -2.99 13.34 -9.78
CA ASP A 52 -1.80 14.02 -9.24
C ASP A 52 -1.25 15.02 -10.26
N ALA A 53 -0.45 15.98 -9.81
CA ALA A 53 0.41 16.77 -10.69
C ALA A 53 1.37 15.88 -11.50
N TYR A 54 1.71 16.30 -12.72
CA TYR A 54 2.71 15.60 -13.50
C TYR A 54 4.13 15.87 -12.95
N VAL A 55 4.68 14.87 -12.28
CA VAL A 55 6.09 14.83 -11.89
C VAL A 55 6.75 13.68 -12.64
N ASP A 56 7.69 14.00 -13.50
CA ASP A 56 8.35 13.02 -14.36
C ASP A 56 9.49 12.34 -13.60
N HIS A 57 9.12 11.40 -12.73
CA HIS A 57 10.02 10.72 -11.80
C HIS A 57 9.70 9.23 -11.70
N PRO A 58 10.70 8.33 -11.55
CA PRO A 58 10.48 6.88 -11.44
C PRO A 58 9.73 6.42 -10.17
N SER A 59 9.31 7.35 -9.31
CA SER A 59 8.48 7.09 -8.12
C SER A 59 7.01 7.47 -8.34
N PHE A 60 6.68 7.98 -9.52
CA PHE A 60 5.35 8.43 -9.91
C PHE A 60 4.80 7.46 -10.95
N GLY A 61 3.76 6.70 -10.61
CA GLY A 61 3.26 5.59 -11.42
C GLY A 61 2.82 6.00 -12.82
N MET A 62 2.17 7.17 -12.97
CA MET A 62 1.79 7.70 -14.29
C MET A 62 3.00 8.03 -15.16
N ALA A 63 4.10 8.53 -14.57
CA ALA A 63 5.34 8.81 -15.30
C ALA A 63 6.00 7.51 -15.73
N VAL A 64 6.07 6.51 -14.85
CA VAL A 64 6.58 5.17 -15.19
C VAL A 64 5.81 4.56 -16.36
N ILE A 65 4.48 4.55 -16.31
CA ILE A 65 3.64 4.00 -17.39
C ILE A 65 3.78 4.83 -18.68
N GLY A 66 3.77 6.16 -18.58
CA GLY A 66 3.93 7.05 -19.73
C GLY A 66 5.27 6.86 -20.44
N ARG A 67 6.37 6.87 -19.69
CA ARG A 67 7.72 6.62 -20.22
C ARG A 67 7.86 5.20 -20.76
N THR A 68 7.27 4.20 -20.12
CA THR A 68 7.27 2.82 -20.62
C THR A 68 6.59 2.73 -21.98
N LEU A 69 5.44 3.38 -22.17
CA LEU A 69 4.73 3.41 -23.44
C LEU A 69 5.48 4.23 -24.52
N GLU A 70 6.09 5.36 -24.14
CA GLU A 70 6.96 6.14 -25.03
C GLU A 70 8.17 5.32 -25.51
N ALA A 71 8.79 4.54 -24.63
CA ALA A 71 9.90 3.64 -24.97
C ALA A 71 9.50 2.55 -25.97
N GLN A 72 8.21 2.18 -26.01
CA GLN A 72 7.64 1.31 -27.04
C GLN A 72 7.40 2.02 -28.38
N GLY A 73 7.66 3.32 -28.48
CA GLY A 73 7.53 4.13 -29.69
C GLY A 73 6.17 4.80 -29.87
N PHE A 74 5.32 4.85 -28.84
CA PHE A 74 4.02 5.54 -28.90
C PHE A 74 4.16 7.01 -28.52
N ARG A 75 3.32 7.88 -29.09
CA ARG A 75 3.16 9.27 -28.66
C ARG A 75 2.22 9.31 -27.46
N VAL A 76 2.74 9.69 -26.30
CA VAL A 76 2.00 9.65 -25.04
C VAL A 76 1.86 11.05 -24.48
N GLY A 77 0.63 11.48 -24.23
CA GLY A 77 0.33 12.75 -23.54
C GLY A 77 -0.22 12.54 -22.14
N ILE A 78 -0.14 13.57 -21.29
CA ILE A 78 -0.65 13.53 -19.91
C ILE A 78 -1.65 14.67 -19.67
N ILE A 79 -2.81 14.32 -19.12
CA ILE A 79 -3.78 15.27 -18.56
C ILE A 79 -3.73 15.12 -17.04
N ALA A 80 -3.08 16.07 -16.36
CA ALA A 80 -2.88 16.08 -14.92
C ALA A 80 -3.85 17.02 -14.20
N GLN A 81 -4.57 16.50 -13.20
CA GLN A 81 -5.57 17.22 -12.39
C GLN A 81 -6.59 18.01 -13.23
N PRO A 82 -7.24 17.40 -14.25
CA PRO A 82 -8.23 18.10 -15.04
C PRO A 82 -9.42 18.53 -14.18
N ASP A 83 -10.01 19.68 -14.51
CA ASP A 83 -11.30 20.07 -13.93
C ASP A 83 -12.37 19.06 -14.37
N TRP A 84 -12.93 18.34 -13.40
CA TRP A 84 -13.92 17.29 -13.63
C TRP A 84 -15.36 17.80 -13.68
N ASN A 85 -15.59 19.12 -13.58
CA ASN A 85 -16.92 19.69 -13.74
C ASN A 85 -17.33 19.78 -15.22
N SER A 86 -16.38 19.68 -16.16
CA SER A 86 -16.64 19.64 -17.61
C SER A 86 -15.80 18.56 -18.30
N ALA A 87 -16.30 18.01 -19.40
CA ALA A 87 -15.54 17.14 -20.29
C ALA A 87 -14.47 17.89 -21.11
N ASP A 88 -14.52 19.23 -21.18
CA ASP A 88 -13.62 20.01 -22.03
C ASP A 88 -12.15 19.94 -21.59
N ALA A 89 -11.88 19.85 -20.29
CA ALA A 89 -10.53 19.63 -19.77
C ALA A 89 -9.91 18.31 -20.28
N PHE A 90 -10.75 17.31 -20.59
CA PHE A 90 -10.34 15.99 -21.09
C PHE A 90 -10.14 16.00 -22.62
N LYS A 91 -10.49 17.09 -23.31
CA LYS A 91 -10.26 17.32 -24.74
C LYS A 91 -8.97 18.12 -25.01
N ALA A 92 -8.24 18.53 -23.96
CA ALA A 92 -7.09 19.42 -24.06
C ALA A 92 -6.03 18.96 -25.07
N LEU A 93 -5.77 17.65 -25.15
CA LEU A 93 -4.81 17.03 -26.08
C LEU A 93 -5.46 16.48 -27.36
N GLY A 94 -6.78 16.60 -27.50
CA GLY A 94 -7.55 15.99 -28.58
C GLY A 94 -7.87 14.50 -28.36
N ARG A 95 -8.27 13.85 -29.45
CA ARG A 95 -8.65 12.43 -29.45
C ARG A 95 -7.39 11.56 -29.51
N PRO A 96 -7.20 10.58 -28.61
CA PRO A 96 -6.09 9.64 -28.73
C PRO A 96 -6.38 8.60 -29.83
N ASN A 97 -5.33 8.10 -30.48
CA ASN A 97 -5.48 7.11 -31.56
C ASN A 97 -5.78 5.70 -31.06
N LEU A 98 -5.36 5.36 -29.83
CA LEU A 98 -5.50 4.01 -29.26
C LEU A 98 -6.45 3.98 -28.07
N PHE A 99 -6.12 4.67 -26.96
CA PHE A 99 -6.95 4.63 -25.75
C PHE A 99 -6.64 5.76 -24.75
N PHE A 100 -7.56 5.97 -23.81
CA PHE A 100 -7.30 6.73 -22.58
C PHE A 100 -6.85 5.80 -21.45
N GLY A 101 -5.72 6.10 -20.81
CA GLY A 101 -5.26 5.45 -19.59
C GLY A 101 -5.65 6.28 -18.36
N VAL A 102 -6.54 5.80 -17.49
CA VAL A 102 -7.07 6.61 -16.37
C VAL A 102 -6.62 6.03 -15.02
N ALA A 103 -5.99 6.87 -14.20
CA ALA A 103 -5.60 6.52 -12.84
C ALA A 103 -5.99 7.63 -11.85
N ALA A 104 -6.39 7.24 -10.64
CA ALA A 104 -6.62 8.22 -9.59
C ALA A 104 -5.36 9.01 -9.28
N GLY A 105 -4.17 8.39 -9.30
CA GLY A 105 -2.86 8.94 -8.99
C GLY A 105 -1.99 7.90 -8.25
N ASN A 106 -0.94 8.36 -7.56
CA ASN A 106 -0.07 7.56 -6.69
C ASN A 106 -0.73 7.16 -5.37
N MET A 107 -1.85 7.79 -5.02
CA MET A 107 -2.62 7.48 -3.82
C MET A 107 -4.12 7.41 -4.16
N ASP A 108 -4.84 6.61 -3.39
CA ASP A 108 -6.31 6.57 -3.43
C ASP A 108 -6.90 7.95 -3.16
N SER A 109 -7.85 8.40 -4.01
CA SER A 109 -8.41 9.75 -3.93
C SER A 109 -9.14 10.02 -2.61
N MET A 110 -9.73 8.99 -2.01
CA MET A 110 -10.42 9.12 -0.72
C MET A 110 -9.43 9.22 0.44
N ILE A 111 -8.37 8.41 0.44
CA ILE A 111 -7.31 8.51 1.46
C ILE A 111 -6.57 9.84 1.36
N ASN A 112 -6.45 10.38 0.15
CA ASN A 112 -5.86 11.68 -0.10
C ASN A 112 -6.67 12.83 0.47
N ARG A 113 -8.01 12.78 0.32
CA ARG A 113 -8.89 13.87 0.77
C ARG A 113 -9.35 13.73 2.21
N TYR A 114 -9.42 12.51 2.75
CA TYR A 114 -9.97 12.24 4.08
C TYR A 114 -8.96 11.54 5.00
N THR A 115 -9.13 11.75 6.29
CA THR A 115 -8.45 10.98 7.35
C THR A 115 -9.21 9.67 7.63
N ALA A 116 -8.56 8.71 8.30
CA ALA A 116 -9.20 7.47 8.73
C ALA A 116 -10.39 7.68 9.70
N ASP A 117 -10.54 8.89 10.24
CA ASP A 117 -11.66 9.31 11.09
C ASP A 117 -12.70 10.13 10.29
N ARG A 118 -12.70 10.05 8.96
CA ARG A 118 -13.62 10.75 8.03
C ARG A 118 -13.56 12.29 8.04
N LYS A 119 -12.53 12.88 8.66
CA LYS A 119 -12.28 14.33 8.56
C LYS A 119 -11.61 14.68 7.24
N ILE A 120 -12.06 15.76 6.60
CA ILE A 120 -11.46 16.32 5.37
C ILE A 120 -10.08 16.90 5.69
N ARG A 121 -9.12 16.68 4.79
CA ARG A 121 -7.80 17.29 4.80
C ARG A 121 -7.84 18.61 4.03
N SER A 122 -7.12 19.61 4.54
CA SER A 122 -6.96 20.91 3.88
C SER A 122 -5.83 20.92 2.84
N ASP A 123 -4.95 19.91 2.88
CA ASP A 123 -3.74 19.78 2.07
C ASP A 123 -3.78 18.57 1.13
N ASP A 124 -3.16 18.69 -0.04
CA ASP A 124 -2.90 17.59 -0.97
C ASP A 124 -1.39 17.49 -1.26
N ALA A 125 -0.77 16.36 -0.93
CA ALA A 125 0.68 16.20 -1.09
C ALA A 125 1.11 16.11 -2.56
N TYR A 126 0.19 15.80 -3.48
CA TYR A 126 0.48 15.57 -4.90
C TYR A 126 0.04 16.74 -5.80
N THR A 127 -0.30 17.88 -5.21
CA THR A 127 -0.75 19.09 -5.91
C THR A 127 0.30 20.20 -5.75
N PRO A 128 0.51 21.07 -6.77
CA PRO A 128 1.36 22.25 -6.62
C PRO A 128 0.87 23.14 -5.48
N GLY A 129 1.80 23.64 -4.66
CA GLY A 129 1.50 24.45 -3.47
C GLY A 129 0.82 23.69 -2.32
N GLY A 130 0.59 22.39 -2.47
CA GLY A 130 -0.13 21.59 -1.47
C GLY A 130 -1.64 21.84 -1.44
N GLU A 131 -2.21 22.44 -2.50
CA GLU A 131 -3.62 22.85 -2.53
C GLU A 131 -4.58 21.66 -2.44
N GLY A 132 -5.48 21.69 -1.45
CA GLY A 132 -6.55 20.70 -1.32
C GLY A 132 -7.63 20.88 -2.38
N GLY A 133 -8.32 19.78 -2.72
CA GLY A 133 -9.54 19.84 -3.54
C GLY A 133 -9.31 19.96 -5.05
N LYS A 134 -8.15 19.55 -5.57
CA LYS A 134 -7.84 19.47 -7.02
C LYS A 134 -8.10 18.08 -7.64
N ARG A 135 -8.72 17.16 -6.90
CA ARG A 135 -9.18 15.87 -7.42
C ARG A 135 -10.57 15.53 -6.87
N PRO A 136 -11.44 14.83 -7.62
CA PRO A 136 -12.72 14.38 -7.12
C PRO A 136 -12.56 13.14 -6.24
N ASP A 137 -13.59 12.88 -5.44
CA ASP A 137 -13.75 11.62 -4.73
C ASP A 137 -13.98 10.49 -5.73
N ARG A 138 -13.25 9.37 -5.59
CA ARG A 138 -13.26 8.24 -6.54
C ARG A 138 -12.86 8.72 -7.94
N ALA A 139 -11.72 9.39 -8.00
CA ALA A 139 -11.20 10.02 -9.20
C ALA A 139 -11.19 9.12 -10.44
N THR A 140 -10.84 7.83 -10.30
CA THR A 140 -10.87 6.89 -11.44
C THR A 140 -12.25 6.82 -12.09
N LEU A 141 -13.32 6.77 -11.28
CA LEU A 141 -14.70 6.70 -11.79
C LEU A 141 -15.10 7.99 -12.49
N VAL A 142 -14.86 9.14 -11.86
CA VAL A 142 -15.25 10.45 -12.40
C VAL A 142 -14.48 10.74 -13.69
N TYR A 143 -13.17 10.52 -13.70
CA TYR A 143 -12.34 10.77 -14.88
C TYR A 143 -12.68 9.84 -16.04
N THR A 144 -13.03 8.58 -15.76
CA THR A 144 -13.50 7.65 -16.81
C THR A 144 -14.76 8.20 -17.48
N GLN A 145 -15.76 8.64 -16.70
CA GLN A 145 -16.99 9.21 -17.25
C GLN A 145 -16.72 10.45 -18.10
N ARG A 146 -15.82 11.34 -17.66
CA ARG A 146 -15.44 12.51 -18.45
C ARG A 146 -14.68 12.18 -19.73
N CYS A 147 -13.84 11.14 -19.72
CA CYS A 147 -13.22 10.64 -20.94
C CYS A 147 -14.27 10.10 -21.93
N GLN A 148 -15.29 9.37 -21.45
CA GLN A 148 -16.40 8.88 -22.29
C GLN A 148 -17.23 10.02 -22.89
N GLU A 149 -17.50 11.06 -22.09
CA GLU A 149 -18.20 12.27 -22.55
C GLU A 149 -17.38 13.05 -23.57
N ALA A 150 -16.05 13.09 -23.41
CA ALA A 150 -15.15 13.75 -24.36
C ALA A 150 -15.06 13.00 -25.70
N PHE A 151 -14.91 11.67 -25.67
CA PHE A 151 -14.80 10.83 -26.86
C PHE A 151 -15.40 9.42 -26.63
N LYS A 152 -16.65 9.23 -27.07
CA LYS A 152 -17.45 8.02 -26.81
C LYS A 152 -16.85 6.72 -27.35
N ASP A 153 -16.21 6.75 -28.51
CA ASP A 153 -15.73 5.55 -29.22
C ASP A 153 -14.25 5.24 -28.96
N VAL A 154 -13.64 5.90 -27.98
CA VAL A 154 -12.24 5.67 -27.61
C VAL A 154 -12.20 4.68 -26.45
N PRO A 155 -11.45 3.58 -26.58
CA PRO A 155 -11.26 2.63 -25.47
C PRO A 155 -10.70 3.31 -24.21
N ILE A 156 -11.18 2.89 -23.05
CA ILE A 156 -10.70 3.37 -21.75
C ILE A 156 -10.13 2.22 -20.94
N VAL A 157 -8.86 2.37 -20.55
CA VAL A 157 -8.13 1.44 -19.71
C VAL A 157 -7.90 2.10 -18.34
N ILE A 158 -8.49 1.55 -17.29
CA ILE A 158 -8.35 2.07 -15.92
C ILE A 158 -7.27 1.30 -15.15
N GLY A 159 -6.53 1.99 -14.28
CA GLY A 159 -5.46 1.38 -13.50
C GLY A 159 -5.07 2.17 -12.25
N GLY A 160 -3.91 1.83 -11.70
CA GLY A 160 -3.39 2.41 -10.46
C GLY A 160 -3.98 1.80 -9.20
N ILE A 161 -3.58 2.33 -8.03
CA ILE A 161 -3.95 1.78 -6.72
C ILE A 161 -5.47 1.76 -6.52
N GLU A 162 -6.15 2.87 -6.86
CA GLU A 162 -7.59 3.01 -6.65
C GLU A 162 -8.40 1.97 -7.43
N ALA A 163 -8.05 1.73 -8.70
CA ALA A 163 -8.71 0.75 -9.55
C ALA A 163 -8.36 -0.69 -9.14
N SER A 164 -7.06 -0.95 -8.95
CA SER A 164 -6.54 -2.28 -8.59
C SER A 164 -7.21 -2.81 -7.32
N LEU A 165 -7.35 -1.99 -6.28
CA LEU A 165 -7.93 -2.37 -4.99
C LEU A 165 -9.46 -2.39 -4.99
N ARG A 166 -10.12 -2.14 -6.13
CA ARG A 166 -11.59 -2.19 -6.29
C ARG A 166 -12.02 -3.07 -7.45
N ARG A 167 -11.15 -3.99 -7.87
CA ARG A 167 -11.38 -4.85 -9.05
C ARG A 167 -12.50 -5.87 -8.87
N ILE A 168 -12.85 -6.25 -7.63
CA ILE A 168 -14.03 -7.07 -7.28
C ILE A 168 -15.00 -6.27 -6.41
N ALA A 169 -16.15 -6.88 -6.04
CA ALA A 169 -16.99 -6.38 -4.97
C ALA A 169 -16.17 -6.11 -3.70
N HIS A 170 -16.31 -4.91 -3.14
CA HIS A 170 -15.46 -4.43 -2.04
C HIS A 170 -16.26 -3.58 -1.05
N TYR A 171 -15.89 -3.65 0.22
CA TYR A 171 -16.42 -2.77 1.25
C TYR A 171 -15.82 -1.36 1.11
N ASP A 172 -16.70 -0.37 0.97
CA ASP A 172 -16.35 1.05 0.94
C ASP A 172 -16.55 1.65 2.34
N TYR A 173 -15.44 1.95 3.02
CA TYR A 173 -15.46 2.50 4.37
C TYR A 173 -16.19 3.83 4.49
N TRP A 174 -16.20 4.64 3.43
CA TRP A 174 -16.75 6.00 3.45
C TRP A 174 -18.28 5.99 3.42
N GLN A 175 -18.85 5.07 2.66
CA GLN A 175 -20.30 4.88 2.54
C GLN A 175 -20.84 3.75 3.43
N ASP A 176 -19.96 3.05 4.16
CA ASP A 176 -20.29 1.90 5.02
C ASP A 176 -21.14 0.84 4.32
N LYS A 177 -20.78 0.49 3.08
CA LYS A 177 -21.49 -0.50 2.27
C LYS A 177 -20.56 -1.28 1.35
N VAL A 178 -21.00 -2.46 0.92
CA VAL A 178 -20.34 -3.18 -0.18
C VAL A 178 -20.74 -2.53 -1.51
N ARG A 179 -19.74 -2.17 -2.32
CA ARG A 179 -19.89 -1.68 -3.69
C ARG A 179 -19.53 -2.77 -4.69
N ARG A 180 -20.02 -2.60 -5.92
CA ARG A 180 -19.61 -3.39 -7.08
C ARG A 180 -18.14 -3.13 -7.41
N SER A 181 -17.58 -3.90 -8.34
CA SER A 181 -16.28 -3.59 -8.93
C SER A 181 -16.30 -2.20 -9.56
N VAL A 182 -15.20 -1.47 -9.44
CA VAL A 182 -15.03 -0.16 -10.07
C VAL A 182 -15.16 -0.25 -11.60
N LEU A 183 -14.84 -1.41 -12.19
CA LEU A 183 -14.99 -1.62 -13.64
C LEU A 183 -16.46 -1.60 -14.06
N VAL A 184 -17.35 -2.18 -13.25
CA VAL A 184 -18.79 -2.16 -13.48
C VAL A 184 -19.34 -0.74 -13.36
N ASP A 185 -18.94 -0.02 -12.31
CA ASP A 185 -19.46 1.33 -12.01
C ASP A 185 -18.93 2.39 -13.00
N SER A 186 -17.68 2.25 -13.47
CA SER A 186 -17.04 3.19 -14.42
C SER A 186 -17.38 2.91 -15.88
N LYS A 187 -17.78 1.67 -16.22
CA LYS A 187 -17.98 1.21 -17.60
C LYS A 187 -16.73 1.35 -18.47
N ALA A 188 -15.53 1.33 -17.89
CA ALA A 188 -14.29 1.24 -18.66
C ALA A 188 -14.23 -0.10 -19.42
N ASP A 189 -13.44 -0.15 -20.49
CA ASP A 189 -13.31 -1.38 -21.30
C ASP A 189 -12.42 -2.42 -20.60
N LEU A 190 -11.32 -1.98 -20.00
CA LEU A 190 -10.36 -2.84 -19.30
C LEU A 190 -9.90 -2.21 -17.98
N LEU A 191 -9.71 -3.04 -16.97
CA LEU A 191 -9.00 -2.69 -15.74
C LEU A 191 -7.65 -3.41 -15.72
N VAL A 192 -6.56 -2.69 -15.46
CA VAL A 192 -5.22 -3.26 -15.28
C VAL A 192 -4.82 -3.14 -13.82
N TYR A 193 -4.34 -4.24 -13.23
CA TYR A 193 -3.96 -4.32 -11.82
C TYR A 193 -2.59 -4.97 -11.65
N GLY A 194 -1.95 -4.70 -10.51
CA GLY A 194 -0.58 -5.14 -10.27
C GLY A 194 0.45 -4.16 -10.87
N ASN A 195 1.66 -4.66 -11.08
CA ASN A 195 2.65 -4.00 -11.93
C ASN A 195 2.22 -4.12 -13.40
N ALA A 196 1.70 -3.02 -13.93
CA ALA A 196 0.94 -2.99 -15.17
C ALA A 196 1.80 -2.93 -16.45
N GLU A 197 3.12 -2.79 -16.36
CA GLU A 197 4.00 -2.51 -17.51
C GLU A 197 3.84 -3.54 -18.64
N ARG A 198 3.82 -4.84 -18.31
CA ARG A 198 3.62 -5.88 -19.34
C ARG A 198 2.26 -5.77 -20.00
N ALA A 199 1.21 -5.67 -19.17
CA ALA A 199 -0.17 -5.66 -19.63
C ALA A 199 -0.45 -4.44 -20.51
N ILE A 200 -0.01 -3.25 -20.08
CA ILE A 200 -0.27 -2.01 -20.81
C ILE A 200 0.50 -1.94 -22.13
N VAL A 201 1.73 -2.46 -22.17
CA VAL A 201 2.52 -2.58 -23.42
C VAL A 201 1.83 -3.55 -24.39
N GLU A 202 1.36 -4.69 -23.90
CA GLU A 202 0.65 -5.66 -24.73
C GLU A 202 -0.67 -5.10 -25.27
N ILE A 203 -1.47 -4.43 -24.41
CA ILE A 203 -2.70 -3.73 -24.82
C ILE A 203 -2.39 -2.72 -25.92
N ALA A 204 -1.40 -1.84 -25.72
CA ALA A 204 -1.04 -0.81 -26.69
C ALA A 204 -0.65 -1.41 -28.06
N HIS A 205 0.18 -2.44 -28.08
CA HIS A 205 0.59 -3.11 -29.33
C HIS A 205 -0.54 -3.88 -30.01
N ARG A 206 -1.47 -4.48 -29.26
CA ARG A 206 -2.65 -5.16 -29.83
C ARG A 206 -3.64 -4.15 -30.43
N LEU A 207 -3.94 -3.07 -29.72
CA LEU A 207 -4.77 -1.98 -30.24
C LEU A 207 -4.13 -1.29 -31.46
N ALA A 208 -2.80 -1.12 -31.47
CA ALA A 208 -2.07 -0.60 -32.62
C ALA A 208 -2.16 -1.51 -33.86
N ARG A 209 -2.37 -2.81 -33.66
CA ARG A 209 -2.68 -3.79 -34.72
C ARG A 209 -4.17 -3.84 -35.07
N ARG A 210 -4.97 -2.92 -34.55
CA ARG A 210 -6.43 -2.80 -34.75
C ARG A 210 -7.21 -4.01 -34.22
N GLU A 211 -6.66 -4.73 -33.26
CA GLU A 211 -7.44 -5.71 -32.50
C GLU A 211 -8.49 -4.95 -31.66
N PRO A 212 -9.77 -5.35 -31.68
CA PRO A 212 -10.78 -4.73 -30.84
C PRO A 212 -10.42 -4.84 -29.35
N VAL A 213 -10.64 -3.79 -28.57
CA VAL A 213 -10.33 -3.81 -27.12
C VAL A 213 -11.06 -4.96 -26.40
N GLN A 214 -12.20 -5.39 -26.92
CA GLN A 214 -13.02 -6.41 -26.27
C GLN A 214 -12.61 -7.85 -26.61
N SER A 215 -11.68 -8.04 -27.55
CA SER A 215 -11.02 -9.34 -27.76
C SER A 215 -9.74 -9.51 -26.91
N LEU A 216 -9.39 -8.52 -26.09
CA LEU A 216 -8.20 -8.55 -25.22
C LEU A 216 -8.49 -9.28 -23.90
N THR A 217 -8.92 -10.53 -23.97
CA THR A 217 -9.46 -11.30 -22.84
C THR A 217 -8.43 -12.17 -22.11
N ASP A 218 -7.21 -12.28 -22.64
CA ASP A 218 -6.18 -13.25 -22.23
C ASP A 218 -4.92 -12.60 -21.61
N ILE A 219 -4.91 -11.28 -21.46
CA ILE A 219 -3.75 -10.53 -20.94
C ILE A 219 -3.71 -10.65 -19.41
N ARG A 220 -2.61 -11.17 -18.85
CA ARG A 220 -2.44 -11.27 -17.39
C ARG A 220 -2.43 -9.91 -16.71
N GLY A 221 -2.96 -9.84 -15.50
CA GLY A 221 -3.09 -8.58 -14.75
C GLY A 221 -4.22 -7.68 -15.26
N THR A 222 -5.18 -8.22 -16.01
CA THR A 222 -6.35 -7.48 -16.49
C THR A 222 -7.67 -8.02 -15.93
N ALA A 223 -8.70 -7.18 -15.95
CA ALA A 223 -10.08 -7.57 -15.70
C ALA A 223 -11.00 -6.89 -16.72
N PHE A 224 -12.06 -7.58 -17.12
CA PHE A 224 -13.02 -7.15 -18.13
C PHE A 224 -14.43 -7.64 -17.81
N MET A 225 -15.45 -6.96 -18.32
CA MET A 225 -16.82 -7.45 -18.27
C MET A 225 -17.04 -8.44 -19.40
N ARG A 226 -17.42 -9.69 -19.07
CA ARG A 226 -17.77 -10.70 -20.07
C ARG A 226 -19.01 -10.28 -20.84
N ARG A 227 -19.01 -10.66 -22.12
CA ARG A 227 -20.16 -10.54 -23.01
C ARG A 227 -20.88 -11.89 -23.08
N ASP A 228 -22.15 -11.87 -23.47
CA ASP A 228 -22.97 -13.08 -23.54
C ASP A 228 -22.50 -14.03 -24.66
N ASP A 229 -21.90 -13.48 -25.71
CA ASP A 229 -21.32 -14.18 -26.87
C ASP A 229 -19.80 -14.44 -26.74
N ASP A 230 -19.23 -14.22 -25.56
CA ASP A 230 -17.78 -14.24 -25.35
C ASP A 230 -17.20 -15.68 -25.36
N PRO A 231 -16.42 -16.08 -26.40
CA PRO A 231 -15.81 -17.39 -26.50
C PRO A 231 -14.68 -17.58 -25.48
N SER A 232 -14.28 -16.54 -24.72
CA SER A 232 -13.15 -16.60 -23.79
C SER A 232 -13.30 -17.64 -22.69
N ALA A 233 -14.53 -18.06 -22.33
CA ALA A 233 -14.76 -19.12 -21.36
C ALA A 233 -14.91 -20.52 -21.99
N GLU A 234 -14.89 -20.63 -23.32
CA GLU A 234 -14.93 -21.93 -23.98
C GLU A 234 -13.70 -22.76 -23.60
N GLY A 235 -13.94 -23.98 -23.14
CA GLY A 235 -12.88 -24.88 -22.65
C GLY A 235 -12.29 -24.52 -21.28
N TRP A 236 -12.86 -23.55 -20.55
CA TRP A 236 -12.49 -23.31 -19.15
C TRP A 236 -13.29 -24.19 -18.20
N PHE A 237 -12.59 -24.75 -17.21
CA PHE A 237 -13.22 -25.43 -16.09
C PHE A 237 -13.53 -24.43 -14.99
N GLU A 238 -14.80 -24.31 -14.63
CA GLU A 238 -15.24 -23.45 -13.55
C GLU A 238 -15.22 -24.20 -12.22
N LEU A 239 -14.38 -23.74 -11.29
CA LEU A 239 -14.37 -24.19 -9.92
C LEU A 239 -15.32 -23.31 -9.10
N ASP A 240 -16.43 -23.89 -8.66
CA ASP A 240 -17.41 -23.21 -7.82
C ASP A 240 -16.86 -22.94 -6.42
N SER A 241 -16.86 -21.67 -6.03
CA SER A 241 -16.52 -21.17 -4.69
C SER A 241 -17.57 -20.16 -4.21
N THR A 242 -18.82 -20.30 -4.66
CA THR A 242 -19.94 -19.40 -4.33
C THR A 242 -20.50 -19.62 -2.92
N GLU A 243 -20.26 -20.79 -2.32
CA GLU A 243 -20.71 -21.15 -0.98
C GLU A 243 -19.53 -21.63 -0.10
N VAL A 244 -19.75 -21.60 1.21
CA VAL A 244 -18.81 -22.18 2.19
C VAL A 244 -19.23 -23.61 2.53
N ASP A 245 -18.25 -24.46 2.82
CA ASP A 245 -18.49 -25.87 3.16
C ASP A 245 -19.52 -26.01 4.30
N ARG A 246 -20.64 -26.66 3.97
CA ARG A 246 -21.65 -27.11 4.93
C ARG A 246 -21.26 -28.53 5.34
N PRO A 247 -20.94 -28.81 6.61
CA PRO A 247 -20.73 -30.19 7.06
C PRO A 247 -21.99 -30.97 6.73
N GLY A 248 -21.84 -32.06 5.97
CA GLY A 248 -22.87 -33.06 5.86
C GLY A 248 -23.08 -33.76 7.20
N ARG A 249 -24.19 -34.48 7.33
CA ARG A 249 -24.36 -35.45 8.42
C ARG A 249 -23.22 -36.47 8.28
N ILE A 250 -22.44 -36.69 9.34
CA ILE A 250 -21.56 -37.86 9.41
C ILE A 250 -22.53 -39.03 9.54
N ASP A 251 -22.58 -39.91 8.55
CA ASP A 251 -23.36 -41.15 8.68
C ASP A 251 -22.89 -41.87 9.95
N GLU A 252 -23.83 -42.27 10.80
CA GLU A 252 -23.49 -43.04 11.99
C GLU A 252 -22.75 -44.30 11.54
N LEU A 253 -21.50 -44.47 11.99
CA LEU A 253 -20.80 -45.73 11.84
C LEU A 253 -21.58 -46.77 12.64
N ILE A 254 -22.33 -47.62 11.94
CA ILE A 254 -22.97 -48.80 12.50
C ILE A 254 -21.86 -49.59 13.21
N SER A 255 -22.03 -49.82 14.51
CA SER A 255 -21.05 -50.57 15.29
C SER A 255 -20.88 -51.96 14.69
N PRO A 256 -19.65 -52.45 14.45
CA PRO A 256 -19.43 -53.81 13.98
C PRO A 256 -19.88 -54.88 15.00
N TYR A 257 -20.27 -54.46 16.21
CA TYR A 257 -20.80 -55.32 17.27
C TYR A 257 -22.27 -55.02 17.62
N GLN A 258 -22.97 -54.25 16.78
CA GLN A 258 -24.41 -54.11 16.92
C GLN A 258 -25.03 -55.47 16.61
N ILE A 259 -25.40 -56.20 17.67
CA ILE A 259 -26.16 -57.45 17.56
C ILE A 259 -27.52 -57.04 16.99
N ILE A 260 -27.75 -57.37 15.72
CA ILE A 260 -29.05 -57.25 15.09
C ILE A 260 -29.94 -58.26 15.82
N ASP A 261 -30.97 -57.79 16.50
CA ASP A 261 -31.95 -58.66 17.16
C ASP A 261 -32.62 -59.52 16.07
N ASP A 262 -32.58 -60.85 16.21
CA ASP A 262 -33.05 -61.84 15.20
C ASP A 262 -34.55 -61.73 14.86
N LYS A 263 -35.28 -60.80 15.49
CA LYS A 263 -36.69 -60.50 15.17
C LYS A 263 -36.90 -59.68 13.90
N ALA A 264 -35.83 -59.20 13.24
CA ALA A 264 -35.93 -58.51 11.96
C ALA A 264 -35.82 -59.43 10.72
N CYS A 265 -35.71 -60.75 10.90
CA CYS A 265 -35.60 -61.72 9.79
C CYS A 265 -36.90 -62.46 9.46
N ALA A 266 -38.07 -61.92 9.81
CA ALA A 266 -39.37 -62.46 9.44
C ALA A 266 -40.14 -61.50 8.51
N SER A 267 -39.55 -61.17 7.37
CA SER A 267 -40.28 -60.71 6.20
C SER A 267 -39.74 -61.44 4.98
N ASN A 268 -40.61 -62.20 4.33
CA ASN A 268 -40.38 -62.96 3.11
C ASN A 268 -40.12 -62.00 1.93
N ASP A 269 -38.87 -61.61 1.72
CA ASP A 269 -38.43 -61.07 0.43
C ASP A 269 -37.30 -61.95 -0.10
N GLU A 270 -37.46 -62.44 -1.33
CA GLU A 270 -36.49 -63.28 -2.02
C GLU A 270 -35.09 -62.66 -2.05
N PRO A 271 -34.01 -63.46 -2.01
CA PRO A 271 -32.66 -62.95 -2.15
C PRO A 271 -32.49 -62.35 -3.56
N ASP A 272 -32.51 -61.02 -3.62
CA ASP A 272 -32.20 -60.25 -4.82
C ASP A 272 -30.82 -60.70 -5.36
N ALA A 273 -30.76 -60.99 -6.66
CA ALA A 273 -29.56 -61.53 -7.33
C ALA A 273 -28.32 -60.67 -6.99
N PRO A 274 -27.10 -61.26 -6.91
CA PRO A 274 -25.89 -60.53 -6.53
C PRO A 274 -25.67 -59.36 -7.48
N LYS A 275 -26.08 -58.16 -7.05
CA LYS A 275 -25.84 -56.92 -7.77
C LYS A 275 -24.34 -56.66 -7.66
N PRO A 276 -23.60 -56.55 -8.79
CA PRO A 276 -22.20 -56.21 -8.73
C PRO A 276 -22.06 -54.87 -7.99
N ILE A 277 -21.42 -54.90 -6.83
CA ILE A 277 -21.01 -53.69 -6.13
C ILE A 277 -19.98 -53.04 -7.04
N THR A 278 -20.45 -52.07 -7.84
CA THR A 278 -19.55 -51.20 -8.57
C THR A 278 -18.91 -50.31 -7.52
N LEU A 279 -17.72 -50.70 -7.08
CA LEU A 279 -16.84 -49.81 -6.34
C LEU A 279 -16.55 -48.62 -7.24
N HIS A 280 -17.33 -47.56 -7.10
CA HIS A 280 -16.90 -46.24 -7.49
C HIS A 280 -15.69 -45.93 -6.60
N LYS A 281 -14.50 -46.34 -7.03
CA LYS A 281 -13.30 -45.59 -6.68
C LYS A 281 -13.67 -44.16 -7.04
N THR A 282 -13.84 -43.31 -6.03
CA THR A 282 -13.73 -41.86 -6.19
C THR A 282 -12.30 -41.62 -6.64
N GLY A 283 -12.04 -41.95 -7.91
CA GLY A 283 -10.78 -41.72 -8.57
C GLY A 283 -10.48 -40.25 -8.32
N ARG A 284 -9.24 -39.97 -7.91
CA ARG A 284 -8.73 -38.61 -7.80
C ARG A 284 -9.28 -37.83 -9.00
N ILE A 285 -10.23 -36.92 -8.75
CA ILE A 285 -10.71 -36.02 -9.80
C ILE A 285 -9.44 -35.34 -10.30
N SER A 286 -9.03 -35.70 -11.53
CA SER A 286 -7.87 -35.09 -12.14
C SER A 286 -8.31 -33.69 -12.51
N MET A 287 -8.15 -32.76 -11.57
CA MET A 287 -8.46 -31.36 -11.78
C MET A 287 -7.76 -30.89 -13.05
N PRO A 288 -8.47 -30.17 -13.94
CA PRO A 288 -7.85 -29.59 -15.12
C PRO A 288 -6.64 -28.71 -14.76
N PRO A 289 -5.72 -28.47 -15.72
CA PRO A 289 -4.63 -27.54 -15.51
C PRO A 289 -5.14 -26.19 -14.98
N ARG A 290 -4.41 -25.61 -14.03
CA ARG A 290 -4.82 -24.35 -13.39
C ARG A 290 -4.97 -23.19 -14.36
N GLU A 291 -4.19 -23.21 -15.44
CA GLU A 291 -4.24 -22.23 -16.53
C GLU A 291 -5.57 -22.24 -17.29
N ARG A 292 -6.33 -23.33 -17.21
CA ARG A 292 -7.67 -23.48 -17.76
C ARG A 292 -8.74 -23.67 -16.70
N THR A 293 -8.43 -23.26 -15.45
CA THR A 293 -9.40 -23.25 -14.36
C THR A 293 -9.68 -21.81 -13.94
N VAL A 294 -10.96 -21.45 -13.86
CA VAL A 294 -11.44 -20.18 -13.30
C VAL A 294 -12.17 -20.46 -11.98
N VAL A 295 -11.99 -19.62 -10.97
CA VAL A 295 -12.72 -19.76 -9.70
C VAL A 295 -13.90 -18.80 -9.68
N ARG A 296 -15.11 -19.34 -9.52
CA ARG A 296 -16.32 -18.54 -9.36
C ARG A 296 -16.45 -18.07 -7.91
N LEU A 297 -16.31 -16.77 -7.72
CA LEU A 297 -16.55 -16.10 -6.45
C LEU A 297 -18.06 -15.92 -6.20
N PRO A 298 -18.52 -15.81 -4.94
CA PRO A 298 -19.90 -15.45 -4.65
C PRO A 298 -20.27 -14.13 -5.35
N ALA A 299 -21.49 -14.05 -5.87
CA ALA A 299 -21.99 -12.90 -6.61
C ALA A 299 -21.98 -11.64 -5.74
N TYR A 300 -21.94 -10.46 -6.37
CA TYR A 300 -22.03 -9.18 -5.65
C TYR A 300 -23.25 -9.11 -4.74
N GLU A 301 -24.40 -9.56 -5.22
CA GLU A 301 -25.67 -9.60 -4.50
C GLU A 301 -25.59 -10.48 -3.24
N GLN A 302 -24.82 -11.58 -3.30
CA GLN A 302 -24.56 -12.47 -2.17
C GLN A 302 -23.59 -11.82 -1.17
N VAL A 303 -22.42 -11.35 -1.60
CA VAL A 303 -21.43 -10.75 -0.67
C VAL A 303 -21.89 -9.43 -0.07
N LYS A 304 -22.84 -8.74 -0.70
CA LYS A 304 -23.49 -7.54 -0.17
C LYS A 304 -24.42 -7.89 1.01
N SER A 305 -25.09 -9.04 0.95
CA SER A 305 -26.11 -9.45 1.93
C SER A 305 -25.57 -10.41 3.00
N ASP A 306 -24.50 -11.15 2.71
CA ASP A 306 -23.92 -12.15 3.60
C ASP A 306 -22.44 -11.84 3.94
N PRO A 307 -22.16 -11.40 5.18
CA PRO A 307 -20.80 -11.12 5.63
C PRO A 307 -19.88 -12.35 5.67
N VAL A 308 -20.41 -13.57 5.81
CA VAL A 308 -19.63 -14.81 5.77
C VAL A 308 -19.13 -15.06 4.35
N LEU A 309 -20.00 -14.88 3.35
CA LEU A 309 -19.61 -15.00 1.94
C LEU A 309 -18.65 -13.87 1.52
N TYR A 310 -18.77 -12.66 2.08
CA TYR A 310 -17.78 -11.61 1.89
C TYR A 310 -16.38 -12.03 2.39
N ALA A 311 -16.30 -12.60 3.60
CA ALA A 311 -15.03 -13.09 4.16
C ALA A 311 -14.47 -14.26 3.35
N HIS A 312 -15.34 -15.15 2.85
CA HIS A 312 -14.95 -16.26 1.98
C HIS A 312 -14.37 -15.76 0.65
N ALA A 313 -15.07 -14.85 -0.05
CA ALA A 313 -14.58 -14.26 -1.29
C ALA A 313 -13.21 -13.59 -1.10
N ASN A 314 -13.02 -12.89 0.01
CA ASN A 314 -11.73 -12.28 0.36
C ASN A 314 -10.63 -13.34 0.56
N ARG A 315 -10.92 -14.45 1.26
CA ARG A 315 -9.97 -15.55 1.44
C ARG A 315 -9.55 -16.16 0.10
N VAL A 316 -10.52 -16.47 -0.76
CA VAL A 316 -10.28 -17.08 -2.08
C VAL A 316 -9.41 -16.15 -2.92
N LEU A 317 -9.75 -14.87 -3.00
CA LEU A 317 -8.96 -13.87 -3.70
C LEU A 317 -7.48 -13.87 -3.26
N HIS A 318 -7.20 -13.86 -1.95
CA HIS A 318 -5.81 -13.80 -1.47
C HIS A 318 -5.02 -15.08 -1.74
N LEU A 319 -5.69 -16.23 -1.91
CA LEU A 319 -5.06 -17.48 -2.33
C LEU A 319 -4.66 -17.48 -3.82
N GLU A 320 -5.28 -16.62 -4.63
CA GLU A 320 -5.03 -16.47 -6.06
C GLU A 320 -4.13 -15.24 -6.38
N THR A 321 -3.25 -14.86 -5.44
CA THR A 321 -2.31 -13.72 -5.60
C THR A 321 -0.93 -14.12 -6.12
N ASN A 322 -0.56 -15.40 -6.07
CA ASN A 322 0.74 -15.86 -6.53
C ASN A 322 0.74 -16.07 -8.05
N PRO A 323 1.50 -15.29 -8.84
CA PRO A 323 1.48 -15.41 -10.30
C PRO A 323 1.84 -16.80 -10.83
N GLY A 324 2.65 -17.58 -10.10
CA GLY A 324 3.07 -18.93 -10.51
C GLY A 324 1.98 -20.01 -10.40
N ASN A 325 0.91 -19.78 -9.62
CA ASN A 325 -0.16 -20.77 -9.48
C ASN A 325 -1.58 -20.20 -9.38
N ALA A 326 -1.73 -18.89 -9.50
CA ALA A 326 -3.02 -18.22 -9.49
C ALA A 326 -3.88 -18.65 -10.68
N ARG A 327 -5.16 -18.88 -10.38
CA ARG A 327 -6.22 -19.10 -11.37
C ARG A 327 -6.84 -17.76 -11.76
N ALA A 328 -7.57 -17.77 -12.87
CA ALA A 328 -8.49 -16.68 -13.17
C ALA A 328 -9.61 -16.66 -12.11
N LEU A 329 -10.22 -15.50 -11.88
CA LEU A 329 -11.39 -15.34 -11.02
C LEU A 329 -12.57 -14.83 -11.86
N VAL A 330 -13.77 -15.27 -11.53
CA VAL A 330 -15.01 -14.72 -12.09
C VAL A 330 -15.98 -14.37 -10.98
N GLN A 331 -16.63 -13.20 -11.07
CA GLN A 331 -17.66 -12.76 -10.12
C GLN A 331 -18.86 -12.20 -10.86
N ARG A 332 -20.06 -12.71 -10.52
CA ARG A 332 -21.32 -12.20 -11.09
C ARG A 332 -21.66 -10.83 -10.48
N HIS A 333 -22.01 -9.87 -11.33
CA HIS A 333 -22.53 -8.55 -10.94
C HIS A 333 -23.84 -8.27 -11.70
N GLY A 334 -24.98 -8.58 -11.08
CA GLY A 334 -26.27 -8.54 -11.78
C GLY A 334 -26.38 -9.67 -12.80
N ASP A 335 -26.56 -9.32 -14.07
CA ASP A 335 -26.70 -10.26 -15.20
C ASP A 335 -25.35 -10.69 -15.79
N ARG A 336 -24.30 -9.88 -15.64
CA ARG A 336 -23.00 -10.09 -16.31
C ARG A 336 -21.89 -10.58 -15.37
N ASP A 337 -21.00 -11.39 -15.93
CA ASP A 337 -19.79 -11.85 -15.24
C ASP A 337 -18.64 -10.84 -15.41
N LEU A 338 -18.00 -10.50 -14.31
CA LEU A 338 -16.69 -9.84 -14.28
C LEU A 338 -15.61 -10.92 -14.30
N TRP A 339 -14.73 -10.89 -15.29
CA TRP A 339 -13.58 -11.78 -15.39
C TRP A 339 -12.29 -11.08 -14.94
N ILE A 340 -11.43 -11.81 -14.23
CA ILE A 340 -10.14 -11.33 -13.75
C ILE A 340 -9.08 -12.36 -14.15
N ASN A 341 -8.22 -11.96 -15.07
CA ASN A 341 -7.07 -12.78 -15.46
C ASN A 341 -6.07 -12.91 -14.32
N PRO A 342 -5.27 -13.99 -14.27
CA PRO A 342 -4.25 -14.17 -13.23
C PRO A 342 -3.29 -12.97 -13.11
N PRO A 343 -2.66 -12.76 -11.93
CA PRO A 343 -1.73 -11.65 -11.70
C PRO A 343 -0.58 -11.60 -12.72
N PRO A 344 -0.04 -10.40 -13.01
CA PRO A 344 1.06 -10.26 -13.95
C PRO A 344 2.30 -11.01 -13.45
N ILE A 345 3.07 -11.57 -14.39
CA ILE A 345 4.38 -12.14 -14.06
C ILE A 345 5.34 -10.97 -13.74
N PRO A 346 6.04 -10.99 -12.60
CA PRO A 346 6.98 -9.95 -12.22
C PRO A 346 8.01 -9.61 -13.32
N LEU A 347 8.50 -8.37 -13.33
CA LEU A 347 9.60 -7.97 -14.21
C LEU A 347 10.90 -8.65 -13.78
N THR A 348 11.68 -9.08 -14.76
CA THR A 348 13.06 -9.53 -14.50
C THR A 348 13.95 -8.35 -14.14
N THR A 349 15.12 -8.58 -13.53
CA THR A 349 16.06 -7.50 -13.22
C THR A 349 16.45 -6.65 -14.44
N PRO A 350 16.76 -7.22 -15.63
CA PRO A 350 17.02 -6.40 -16.82
C PRO A 350 15.82 -5.55 -17.25
N GLU A 351 14.60 -6.02 -17.07
CA GLU A 351 13.40 -5.25 -17.38
C GLU A 351 13.12 -4.16 -16.35
N MET A 352 13.39 -4.42 -15.07
CA MET A 352 13.37 -3.39 -14.03
C MET A 352 14.39 -2.29 -14.34
N ASP A 353 15.62 -2.66 -14.67
CA ASP A 353 16.65 -1.70 -15.08
C ASP A 353 16.20 -0.90 -16.30
N HIS A 354 15.64 -1.57 -17.31
CA HIS A 354 15.11 -0.88 -18.49
C HIS A 354 14.06 0.18 -18.15
N VAL A 355 13.10 -0.12 -17.26
CA VAL A 355 12.03 0.81 -16.87
C VAL A 355 12.54 1.97 -16.03
N PHE A 356 13.50 1.72 -15.12
CA PHE A 356 14.04 2.75 -14.24
C PHE A 356 15.15 3.60 -14.90
N ASP A 357 15.81 3.10 -15.94
CA ASP A 357 16.82 3.82 -16.73
C ASP A 357 16.22 4.63 -17.89
N LEU A 358 14.88 4.70 -18.01
CA LEU A 358 14.21 5.57 -18.98
C LEU A 358 14.54 7.05 -18.72
N PRO A 359 14.43 7.94 -19.73
CA PRO A 359 14.88 9.32 -19.64
C PRO A 359 13.92 10.21 -18.82
N TYR A 360 13.88 10.01 -17.49
CA TYR A 360 13.11 10.84 -16.58
C TYR A 360 13.77 12.20 -16.36
N ALA A 361 12.98 13.28 -16.35
CA ALA A 361 13.46 14.61 -16.00
C ALA A 361 13.79 14.74 -14.49
N ARG A 362 13.23 13.86 -13.66
CA ARG A 362 13.29 13.87 -12.17
C ARG A 362 12.81 15.19 -11.54
N ALA A 363 11.92 15.89 -12.25
CA ALA A 363 11.39 17.18 -11.84
C ALA A 363 9.86 17.24 -12.10
N PRO A 364 9.14 18.15 -11.43
CA PRO A 364 7.80 18.53 -11.82
C PRO A 364 7.78 19.11 -13.23
N HIS A 365 6.63 19.02 -13.88
CA HIS A 365 6.45 19.65 -15.18
C HIS A 365 6.68 21.18 -15.11
N PRO A 366 7.36 21.79 -16.11
CA PRO A 366 7.68 23.23 -16.10
C PRO A 366 6.47 24.16 -15.98
N SER A 367 5.28 23.72 -16.39
CA SER A 367 4.04 24.50 -16.24
C SER A 367 3.68 24.84 -14.79
N TYR A 368 4.27 24.13 -13.81
CA TYR A 368 4.07 24.41 -12.39
C TYR A 368 5.15 25.33 -11.81
N ALA A 369 6.16 25.71 -12.58
CA ALA A 369 7.25 26.52 -12.08
C ALA A 369 6.77 27.94 -11.74
N ASP A 370 7.44 28.59 -10.80
CA ASP A 370 7.26 30.02 -10.55
C ASP A 370 7.89 30.87 -11.66
N GLU A 371 7.78 32.19 -11.55
CA GLU A 371 8.34 33.16 -12.51
C GLU A 371 9.86 33.00 -12.73
N ASN A 372 10.57 32.39 -11.78
CA ASN A 372 12.01 32.14 -11.86
C ASN A 372 12.34 30.71 -12.34
N GLY A 373 11.34 29.93 -12.74
CA GLY A 373 11.53 28.54 -13.16
C GLY A 373 11.79 27.58 -11.99
N SER A 374 11.43 27.95 -10.76
CA SER A 374 11.60 27.13 -9.55
C SER A 374 10.32 26.38 -9.16
N HIS A 375 10.50 25.21 -8.55
CA HIS A 375 9.43 24.41 -7.95
C HIS A 375 9.50 24.41 -6.41
N ASP A 376 10.17 25.41 -5.85
CA ASP A 376 10.28 25.62 -4.41
C ASP A 376 9.23 26.64 -3.92
N GLY A 377 9.15 26.87 -2.61
CA GLY A 377 8.26 27.90 -2.07
C GLY A 377 6.77 27.62 -2.32
N ALA A 378 6.10 28.51 -3.05
CA ALA A 378 4.64 28.48 -3.26
C ALA A 378 4.19 27.44 -4.30
N THR A 379 5.05 27.08 -5.26
CA THR A 379 4.74 26.07 -6.29
C THR A 379 5.17 24.65 -5.89
N LYS A 380 5.71 24.51 -4.69
CA LYS A 380 6.22 23.25 -4.13
C LYS A 380 5.17 22.14 -4.13
N ILE A 381 5.53 21.00 -4.71
CA ILE A 381 4.76 19.75 -4.60
C ILE A 381 5.33 18.93 -3.42
N PRO A 382 4.61 18.79 -2.30
CA PRO A 382 5.16 18.15 -1.09
C PRO A 382 5.65 16.72 -1.31
N ALA A 383 4.97 15.92 -2.14
CA ALA A 383 5.36 14.56 -2.45
C ALA A 383 6.69 14.50 -3.22
N TRP A 384 6.88 15.36 -4.22
CA TRP A 384 8.13 15.43 -4.98
C TRP A 384 9.30 15.84 -4.08
N GLU A 385 9.13 16.83 -3.21
CA GLU A 385 10.20 17.25 -2.29
C GLU A 385 10.72 16.08 -1.43
N MET A 386 9.81 15.24 -0.91
CA MET A 386 10.19 14.11 -0.08
C MET A 386 11.05 13.08 -0.84
N ILE A 387 10.79 12.90 -2.14
CA ILE A 387 11.38 11.85 -2.98
C ILE A 387 12.44 12.36 -3.95
N ARG A 388 12.64 13.68 -4.06
CA ARG A 388 13.56 14.34 -5.00
C ARG A 388 14.96 13.72 -4.99
N PHE A 389 15.43 13.36 -3.80
CA PHE A 389 16.74 12.74 -3.58
C PHE A 389 16.67 11.27 -3.12
N SER A 390 15.58 10.57 -3.43
CA SER A 390 15.44 9.15 -3.16
C SER A 390 15.61 8.30 -4.42
N VAL A 391 16.06 7.06 -4.22
CA VAL A 391 16.23 6.06 -5.25
C VAL A 391 15.56 4.76 -4.80
N ASN A 392 14.68 4.23 -5.66
CA ASN A 392 13.97 2.98 -5.39
C ASN A 392 14.78 1.79 -5.92
N ILE A 393 15.06 0.79 -5.08
CA ILE A 393 15.90 -0.37 -5.42
C ILE A 393 15.07 -1.63 -5.73
N MET A 394 13.79 -1.67 -5.33
CA MET A 394 12.93 -2.85 -5.52
C MET A 394 11.44 -2.56 -5.43
N ARG A 395 10.61 -3.49 -5.93
CA ARG A 395 9.16 -3.53 -5.73
C ARG A 395 8.71 -4.88 -5.16
N GLY A 396 7.51 -4.91 -4.60
CA GLY A 396 6.89 -6.09 -4.01
C GLY A 396 7.17 -6.26 -2.51
N CYS A 397 6.35 -7.06 -1.84
CA CYS A 397 6.53 -7.39 -0.43
C CYS A 397 5.92 -8.76 -0.09
N PHE A 398 6.73 -9.69 0.42
CA PHE A 398 6.26 -10.99 0.91
C PHE A 398 5.79 -10.95 2.38
N GLY A 399 5.68 -9.76 2.96
CA GLY A 399 5.39 -9.55 4.37
C GLY A 399 4.01 -10.03 4.79
N GLY A 400 3.00 -9.92 3.91
CA GLY A 400 1.64 -10.41 4.12
C GLY A 400 0.85 -9.72 5.22
N CYS A 401 1.20 -8.48 5.60
CA CYS A 401 0.49 -7.75 6.64
C CYS A 401 -0.95 -7.45 6.17
N THR A 402 -1.94 -7.85 6.96
CA THR A 402 -3.35 -7.89 6.50
C THR A 402 -4.00 -6.52 6.27
N PHE A 403 -3.42 -5.46 6.80
CA PHE A 403 -3.84 -4.06 6.62
C PHE A 403 -3.10 -3.35 5.49
N CYS A 404 -2.07 -3.98 4.93
CA CYS A 404 -1.24 -3.44 3.86
C CYS A 404 -1.77 -3.94 2.51
N SER A 405 -1.71 -3.08 1.49
CA SER A 405 -2.15 -3.44 0.14
C SER A 405 -1.01 -3.79 -0.82
N ILE A 406 0.26 -3.71 -0.40
CA ILE A 406 1.45 -3.88 -1.28
C ILE A 406 1.39 -5.22 -2.02
N THR A 407 1.02 -6.30 -1.35
CA THR A 407 0.92 -7.63 -1.97
C THR A 407 -0.09 -7.64 -3.11
N GLU A 408 -1.21 -6.93 -2.96
CA GLU A 408 -2.34 -6.93 -3.89
C GLU A 408 -2.12 -6.00 -5.10
N HIS A 409 -1.19 -5.04 -5.03
CA HIS A 409 -0.91 -4.10 -6.14
C HIS A 409 0.53 -4.11 -6.68
N GLU A 410 1.56 -4.47 -5.91
CA GLU A 410 2.92 -4.67 -6.43
C GLU A 410 3.28 -6.15 -6.56
N GLY A 411 2.58 -7.02 -5.84
CA GLY A 411 2.84 -8.46 -5.80
C GLY A 411 3.68 -8.89 -4.59
N ARG A 412 3.66 -10.20 -4.33
CA ARG A 412 4.40 -10.82 -3.22
C ARG A 412 5.88 -11.10 -3.52
N ILE A 413 6.25 -11.18 -4.79
CA ILE A 413 7.60 -11.53 -5.25
C ILE A 413 8.41 -10.24 -5.37
N ILE A 414 9.61 -10.23 -4.80
CA ILE A 414 10.50 -9.08 -4.85
C ILE A 414 11.09 -8.94 -6.24
N GLN A 415 10.88 -7.77 -6.86
CA GLN A 415 11.51 -7.38 -8.12
C GLN A 415 12.65 -6.43 -7.79
N SER A 416 13.89 -6.87 -7.97
CA SER A 416 15.09 -6.10 -7.62
C SER A 416 15.76 -5.54 -8.87
N ARG A 417 16.17 -4.27 -8.80
CA ARG A 417 17.07 -3.65 -9.78
C ARG A 417 18.47 -4.23 -9.68
N SER A 418 19.29 -4.04 -10.70
CA SER A 418 20.71 -4.32 -10.60
C SER A 418 21.40 -3.25 -9.76
N GLU A 419 22.53 -3.64 -9.16
CA GLU A 419 23.41 -2.72 -8.45
C GLU A 419 23.88 -1.59 -9.40
N ASP A 420 24.16 -1.91 -10.65
CA ASP A 420 24.64 -0.93 -11.64
C ASP A 420 23.57 0.09 -12.04
N SER A 421 22.32 -0.34 -12.25
CA SER A 421 21.20 0.60 -12.52
C SER A 421 20.98 1.55 -11.35
N VAL A 422 20.99 1.04 -10.12
CA VAL A 422 20.84 1.89 -8.92
C VAL A 422 21.98 2.91 -8.81
N ILE A 423 23.22 2.48 -9.05
CA ILE A 423 24.39 3.37 -8.99
C ILE A 423 24.32 4.44 -10.08
N ARG A 424 23.97 4.07 -11.32
CA ARG A 424 23.75 5.04 -12.41
C ARG A 424 22.69 6.07 -12.04
N GLU A 425 21.56 5.66 -11.47
CA GLU A 425 20.51 6.62 -11.07
C GLU A 425 21.00 7.58 -9.96
N ILE A 426 21.84 7.11 -9.02
CA ILE A 426 22.44 7.99 -8.01
C ILE A 426 23.38 9.01 -8.66
N GLU A 427 24.18 8.60 -9.65
CA GLU A 427 25.05 9.49 -10.42
C GLU A 427 24.25 10.50 -11.23
N GLU A 428 23.21 10.07 -11.95
CA GLU A 428 22.32 10.96 -12.68
C GLU A 428 21.60 11.94 -11.77
N MET A 429 21.14 11.49 -10.61
CA MET A 429 20.52 12.35 -9.61
C MET A 429 21.53 13.39 -9.09
N ARG A 430 22.77 12.98 -8.80
CA ARG A 430 23.85 13.87 -8.37
C ARG A 430 24.14 14.95 -9.42
N ASP A 431 24.17 14.56 -10.69
CA ASP A 431 24.66 15.40 -11.78
C ASP A 431 23.57 16.28 -12.40
N LYS A 432 22.31 15.81 -12.44
CA LYS A 432 21.21 16.49 -13.13
C LYS A 432 20.22 17.19 -12.20
N VAL A 433 20.03 16.71 -10.96
CA VAL A 433 18.99 17.25 -10.07
C VAL A 433 19.52 18.45 -9.29
N LYS A 434 19.00 19.64 -9.59
CA LYS A 434 19.33 20.89 -8.89
C LYS A 434 19.18 20.72 -7.38
N GLY A 435 20.10 21.30 -6.61
CA GLY A 435 20.03 21.33 -5.14
C GLY A 435 20.50 20.06 -4.43
N PHE A 436 21.10 19.08 -5.13
CA PHE A 436 21.69 17.91 -4.49
C PHE A 436 22.87 18.31 -3.60
N THR A 437 22.81 17.95 -2.31
CA THR A 437 23.81 18.37 -1.31
C THR A 437 24.89 17.31 -1.05
N GLY A 438 24.83 16.19 -1.76
CA GLY A 438 25.58 14.96 -1.46
C GLY A 438 24.85 14.02 -0.50
N ILE A 439 23.58 14.28 -0.16
CA ILE A 439 22.77 13.43 0.73
C ILE A 439 21.67 12.74 -0.09
N VAL A 440 21.72 11.42 -0.16
CA VAL A 440 20.61 10.59 -0.65
C VAL A 440 19.60 10.45 0.49
N SER A 441 18.37 10.94 0.30
CA SER A 441 17.35 11.01 1.35
C SER A 441 16.76 9.64 1.70
N ASP A 442 16.72 8.73 0.73
CA ASP A 442 16.35 7.34 0.92
C ASP A 442 16.91 6.46 -0.20
N LEU A 443 17.44 5.29 0.15
CA LEU A 443 17.85 4.24 -0.79
C LEU A 443 17.12 2.95 -0.41
N GLY A 444 15.90 2.79 -0.93
CA GLY A 444 14.97 1.81 -0.36
C GLY A 444 13.87 1.41 -1.33
N GLY A 445 12.73 1.03 -0.77
CA GLY A 445 11.57 0.53 -1.50
C GLY A 445 10.43 0.30 -0.51
N PRO A 446 9.38 -0.46 -0.87
CA PRO A 446 8.26 -0.73 0.05
C PRO A 446 8.72 -1.34 1.38
N THR A 447 9.83 -2.07 1.36
CA THR A 447 10.59 -2.47 2.55
C THR A 447 12.08 -2.48 2.19
N ALA A 448 12.88 -1.61 2.82
CA ALA A 448 14.28 -1.38 2.42
C ALA A 448 15.17 -2.63 2.49
N ASN A 449 14.92 -3.51 3.46
CA ASN A 449 15.78 -4.68 3.72
C ASN A 449 15.33 -5.99 3.05
N MET A 450 14.53 -5.92 1.98
CA MET A 450 14.10 -7.09 1.21
C MET A 450 14.82 -7.24 -0.15
N TYR A 451 15.74 -6.32 -0.48
CA TYR A 451 16.46 -6.33 -1.76
C TYR A 451 17.14 -7.68 -2.01
N ARG A 452 16.84 -8.31 -3.16
CA ARG A 452 17.29 -9.65 -3.58
C ARG A 452 16.96 -10.80 -2.62
N ILE A 453 16.03 -10.60 -1.69
CA ILE A 453 15.50 -11.70 -0.88
C ILE A 453 14.28 -12.31 -1.58
N GLY A 454 14.34 -13.63 -1.77
CA GLY A 454 13.28 -14.43 -2.39
C GLY A 454 13.26 -15.86 -1.85
N CYS A 455 12.41 -16.71 -2.43
CA CYS A 455 12.42 -18.12 -2.11
C CYS A 455 13.72 -18.78 -2.58
N LYS A 456 14.18 -19.81 -1.85
CA LYS A 456 15.37 -20.60 -2.20
C LYS A 456 15.19 -21.45 -3.47
N SER A 457 13.96 -21.78 -3.84
CA SER A 457 13.62 -22.59 -5.02
C SER A 457 12.47 -21.92 -5.80
N PRO A 458 12.64 -21.68 -7.12
CA PRO A 458 11.58 -21.19 -7.98
C PRO A 458 10.36 -22.12 -8.04
N GLU A 459 10.56 -23.43 -7.96
CA GLU A 459 9.48 -24.43 -8.00
C GLU A 459 8.60 -24.33 -6.74
N ILE A 460 9.23 -24.19 -5.57
CA ILE A 460 8.52 -23.96 -4.30
C ILE A 460 7.79 -22.63 -4.35
N GLU A 461 8.44 -21.56 -4.84
CA GLU A 461 7.82 -20.25 -4.98
C GLU A 461 6.59 -20.31 -5.88
N ALA A 462 6.70 -20.94 -7.04
CA ALA A 462 5.61 -21.09 -8.00
C ALA A 462 4.43 -21.85 -7.40
N ALA A 463 4.66 -22.89 -6.58
CA ALA A 463 3.61 -23.68 -5.95
C ALA A 463 3.03 -23.07 -4.64
N CYS A 464 3.70 -22.08 -4.05
CA CYS A 464 3.37 -21.58 -2.72
C CYS A 464 2.02 -20.86 -2.64
N ARG A 465 1.25 -21.14 -1.57
CA ARG A 465 -0.01 -20.44 -1.23
C ARG A 465 -0.03 -19.81 0.15
N LYS A 466 1.10 -19.76 0.85
CA LYS A 466 1.16 -19.11 2.18
C LYS A 466 0.92 -17.61 2.05
N PRO A 467 0.10 -16.98 2.91
CA PRO A 467 -0.16 -15.54 2.84
C PRO A 467 1.05 -14.67 3.24
N SER A 468 2.00 -15.21 4.02
CA SER A 468 3.22 -14.51 4.43
C SER A 468 4.41 -15.46 4.45
N CYS A 469 5.60 -14.93 4.16
CA CYS A 469 6.86 -15.66 4.30
C CYS A 469 7.54 -15.44 5.67
N VAL A 470 6.97 -14.59 6.52
CA VAL A 470 7.61 -14.08 7.75
C VAL A 470 6.68 -14.12 8.97
N TYR A 471 5.55 -14.82 8.85
CA TYR A 471 4.59 -15.05 9.94
C TYR A 471 4.05 -16.48 9.88
N PRO A 472 3.87 -17.19 11.01
CA PRO A 472 4.16 -16.77 12.40
C PRO A 472 5.66 -16.68 12.74
N GLY A 473 6.51 -17.19 11.86
CA GLY A 473 7.96 -17.01 11.87
C GLY A 473 8.50 -16.95 10.44
N ILE A 474 9.81 -16.80 10.31
CA ILE A 474 10.48 -16.79 8.99
C ILE A 474 10.36 -18.18 8.36
N CYS A 475 9.89 -18.23 7.12
CA CYS A 475 9.76 -19.46 6.35
C CYS A 475 11.16 -20.09 6.12
N PRO A 476 11.34 -21.40 6.36
CA PRO A 476 12.63 -22.06 6.15
C PRO A 476 13.09 -22.06 4.69
N ASN A 477 12.15 -21.92 3.74
CA ASN A 477 12.42 -21.82 2.31
C ASN A 477 12.70 -20.38 1.83
N LEU A 478 12.70 -19.38 2.72
CA LEU A 478 13.04 -18.01 2.38
C LEU A 478 14.54 -17.78 2.58
N ASN A 479 15.19 -17.13 1.61
CA ASN A 479 16.54 -16.59 1.84
C ASN A 479 16.47 -15.41 2.83
N THR A 480 17.45 -15.23 3.70
CA THR A 480 17.52 -14.08 4.61
C THR A 480 18.85 -13.35 4.53
N ASP A 481 19.63 -13.63 3.49
CA ASP A 481 20.92 -12.99 3.25
C ASP A 481 20.74 -11.52 2.85
N HIS A 482 21.38 -10.63 3.61
CA HIS A 482 21.43 -9.20 3.36
C HIS A 482 22.75 -8.77 2.69
N GLY A 483 23.67 -9.70 2.39
CA GLY A 483 24.96 -9.43 1.76
C GLY A 483 24.88 -8.59 0.48
N PRO A 484 23.99 -8.89 -0.48
CA PRO A 484 23.83 -8.08 -1.68
C PRO A 484 23.41 -6.62 -1.40
N LEU A 485 22.56 -6.41 -0.38
CA LEU A 485 22.13 -5.08 0.03
C LEU A 485 23.28 -4.29 0.68
N ILE A 486 24.03 -4.94 1.58
CA ILE A 486 25.21 -4.35 2.22
C ILE A 486 26.25 -3.95 1.18
N LYS A 487 26.52 -4.83 0.19
CA LYS A 487 27.43 -4.54 -0.92
C LYS A 487 27.02 -3.28 -1.69
N MET A 488 25.73 -3.20 -2.08
CA MET A 488 25.20 -2.03 -2.78
C MET A 488 25.32 -0.76 -1.94
N TYR A 489 25.00 -0.80 -0.65
CA TYR A 489 25.14 0.35 0.25
C TYR A 489 26.59 0.84 0.35
N ARG A 490 27.55 -0.08 0.49
CA ARG A 490 28.98 0.24 0.54
C ARG A 490 29.45 0.88 -0.77
N ARG A 491 29.05 0.32 -1.92
CA ARG A 491 29.39 0.89 -3.24
C ARG A 491 28.78 2.28 -3.43
N ALA A 492 27.50 2.44 -3.15
CA ALA A 492 26.81 3.72 -3.29
C ALA A 492 27.42 4.80 -2.39
N ARG A 493 27.86 4.43 -1.17
CA ARG A 493 28.56 5.35 -0.25
C ARG A 493 29.95 5.74 -0.74
N ALA A 494 30.62 4.90 -1.52
CA ALA A 494 31.94 5.18 -2.06
C ALA A 494 31.91 6.11 -3.29
N LEU A 495 30.73 6.45 -3.82
CA LEU A 495 30.60 7.30 -5.01
C LEU A 495 31.10 8.74 -4.73
N PRO A 496 31.96 9.29 -5.61
CA PRO A 496 32.35 10.70 -5.53
C PRO A 496 31.13 11.63 -5.56
N GLY A 497 31.13 12.63 -4.68
CA GLY A 497 30.02 13.57 -4.51
C GLY A 497 28.88 13.09 -3.61
N VAL A 498 28.81 11.79 -3.28
CA VAL A 498 27.88 11.27 -2.27
C VAL A 498 28.56 11.32 -0.90
N LYS A 499 28.02 12.14 0.00
CA LYS A 499 28.51 12.32 1.38
C LYS A 499 27.80 11.41 2.37
N LYS A 500 26.51 11.15 2.15
CA LYS A 500 25.68 10.33 3.06
C LYS A 500 24.52 9.69 2.31
N ILE A 501 24.20 8.47 2.70
CA ILE A 501 22.99 7.76 2.26
C ILE A 501 22.16 7.47 3.48
N LEU A 502 20.91 7.93 3.49
CA LEU A 502 19.95 7.63 4.54
C LEU A 502 19.02 6.51 4.11
N ILE A 503 18.57 5.70 5.08
CA ILE A 503 17.42 4.80 4.88
C ILE A 503 16.22 5.41 5.61
N GLY A 504 15.37 6.07 4.85
CA GLY A 504 14.09 6.65 5.30
C GLY A 504 12.90 5.70 5.15
N SER A 505 13.04 4.67 4.31
CA SER A 505 12.07 3.60 4.10
C SER A 505 11.91 2.70 5.32
N GLY A 506 10.72 2.13 5.49
CA GLY A 506 10.45 1.13 6.53
C GLY A 506 11.25 -0.16 6.29
N LEU A 507 11.57 -0.86 7.37
CA LEU A 507 12.27 -2.15 7.31
C LEU A 507 11.61 -3.20 8.22
N ARG A 508 11.84 -4.47 7.91
CA ARG A 508 11.39 -5.61 8.71
C ARG A 508 12.44 -5.96 9.75
N TYR A 509 12.16 -5.60 11.00
CA TYR A 509 13.04 -5.87 12.14
C TYR A 509 13.21 -7.36 12.40
N ASP A 510 12.20 -8.16 12.11
CA ASP A 510 12.25 -9.62 12.19
C ASP A 510 13.27 -10.24 11.24
N LEU A 511 13.46 -9.68 10.04
CA LEU A 511 14.54 -10.06 9.13
C LEU A 511 15.88 -9.49 9.57
N ALA A 512 15.91 -8.24 10.04
CA ALA A 512 17.13 -7.56 10.43
C ALA A 512 17.84 -8.25 11.62
N VAL A 513 17.08 -8.83 12.56
CA VAL A 513 17.63 -9.60 13.69
C VAL A 513 18.43 -10.82 13.23
N GLN A 514 18.18 -11.36 12.03
CA GLN A 514 18.95 -12.48 11.48
C GLN A 514 20.31 -12.06 10.91
N SER A 515 20.57 -10.76 10.75
CA SER A 515 21.81 -10.25 10.15
C SER A 515 22.44 -9.15 11.01
N PRO A 516 23.30 -9.51 11.97
CA PRO A 516 24.06 -8.54 12.77
C PRO A 516 24.93 -7.61 11.91
N GLU A 517 25.48 -8.10 10.80
CA GLU A 517 26.25 -7.26 9.87
C GLU A 517 25.39 -6.18 9.23
N TYR A 518 24.17 -6.52 8.78
CA TYR A 518 23.24 -5.55 8.23
C TYR A 518 22.88 -4.46 9.26
N VAL A 519 22.57 -4.85 10.50
CA VAL A 519 22.27 -3.88 11.57
C VAL A 519 23.48 -2.97 11.82
N LYS A 520 24.69 -3.53 11.84
CA LYS A 520 25.93 -2.73 11.99
C LYS A 520 26.09 -1.73 10.85
N GLU A 521 25.96 -2.14 9.58
CA GLU A 521 26.06 -1.23 8.43
C GLU A 521 24.99 -0.12 8.49
N LEU A 522 23.73 -0.51 8.70
CA LEU A 522 22.58 0.39 8.78
C LEU A 522 22.79 1.48 9.84
N VAL A 523 23.11 1.08 11.07
CA VAL A 523 23.23 2.00 12.21
C VAL A 523 24.48 2.88 12.08
N THR A 524 25.60 2.29 11.67
CA THR A 524 26.88 2.99 11.55
C THR A 524 26.85 4.02 10.44
N HIS A 525 26.19 3.76 9.31
CA HIS A 525 26.32 4.61 8.12
C HIS A 525 25.03 5.31 7.70
N HIS A 526 23.87 4.68 7.87
CA HIS A 526 22.66 5.10 7.17
C HIS A 526 21.53 5.64 8.04
N VAL A 527 21.62 5.53 9.36
CA VAL A 527 20.66 6.16 10.27
C VAL A 527 21.09 7.59 10.59
N GLY A 528 20.26 8.56 10.17
CA GLY A 528 20.51 9.99 10.36
C GLY A 528 20.40 10.49 11.81
N GLY A 529 19.74 9.72 12.67
CA GLY A 529 19.48 10.02 14.07
C GLY A 529 18.27 9.23 14.57
N TYR A 530 17.24 9.15 13.75
CA TYR A 530 16.04 8.38 14.03
C TYR A 530 15.87 7.26 13.02
N LEU A 531 15.48 6.08 13.50
CA LEU A 531 15.08 4.98 12.66
C LEU A 531 13.61 4.65 12.92
N LYS A 532 12.82 4.76 11.85
CA LYS A 532 11.38 4.46 11.86
C LYS A 532 11.20 2.95 11.81
N ILE A 533 10.43 2.40 12.75
CA ILE A 533 10.19 0.97 12.79
C ILE A 533 8.77 0.66 13.25
N ALA A 534 8.14 -0.36 12.66
CA ALA A 534 6.70 -0.55 12.79
C ALA A 534 6.38 -1.89 13.45
N PRO A 535 6.44 -1.97 14.80
CA PRO A 535 5.89 -3.12 15.54
C PRO A 535 4.36 -3.19 15.43
N GLU A 536 3.69 -2.07 15.13
CA GLU A 536 2.24 -1.89 14.96
C GLU A 536 1.39 -2.09 16.22
N HIS A 537 1.75 -3.04 17.08
CA HIS A 537 1.14 -3.27 18.40
C HIS A 537 2.09 -4.05 19.32
N THR A 538 1.75 -4.14 20.60
CA THR A 538 2.45 -4.98 21.60
C THR A 538 1.77 -6.32 21.88
N GLU A 539 0.49 -6.44 21.57
CA GLU A 539 -0.40 -7.47 22.13
C GLU A 539 -0.77 -8.50 21.07
N GLN A 540 -0.91 -9.75 21.48
CA GLN A 540 -1.04 -10.84 20.52
C GLN A 540 -2.43 -10.93 19.87
N GLY A 541 -3.46 -10.40 20.53
CA GLY A 541 -4.80 -10.26 19.96
C GLY A 541 -4.75 -9.58 18.57
N PRO A 542 -4.35 -8.30 18.49
CA PRO A 542 -4.20 -7.60 17.21
C PRO A 542 -3.04 -8.13 16.35
N LEU A 543 -1.86 -8.42 16.91
CA LEU A 543 -0.69 -8.85 16.11
C LEU A 543 -0.95 -10.13 15.32
N SER A 544 -1.72 -11.08 15.89
CA SER A 544 -2.10 -12.31 15.20
C SER A 544 -3.01 -12.07 13.98
N LYS A 545 -3.80 -10.98 13.99
CA LYS A 545 -4.67 -10.56 12.87
C LYS A 545 -3.91 -9.70 11.88
N MET A 546 -2.89 -8.97 12.33
CA MET A 546 -1.97 -8.17 11.51
C MET A 546 -0.92 -9.02 10.77
N MET A 547 -0.72 -10.27 11.18
CA MET A 547 0.40 -11.13 10.74
C MET A 547 1.77 -10.53 11.06
N LYS A 548 1.91 -10.02 12.29
CA LYS A 548 3.15 -9.45 12.80
C LYS A 548 3.68 -10.30 13.97
N PRO A 549 5.01 -10.39 14.16
CA PRO A 549 5.57 -11.09 15.29
C PRO A 549 5.32 -10.30 16.59
N GLY A 550 5.35 -11.01 17.72
CA GLY A 550 5.24 -10.40 19.05
C GLY A 550 6.34 -9.38 19.37
N ILE A 551 6.09 -8.54 20.38
CA ILE A 551 6.96 -7.41 20.76
C ILE A 551 8.39 -7.83 21.13
N GLY A 552 8.61 -9.06 21.61
CA GLY A 552 9.95 -9.54 21.94
C GLY A 552 10.94 -9.54 20.77
N THR A 553 10.46 -9.61 19.51
CA THR A 553 11.34 -9.47 18.34
C THR A 553 11.79 -8.02 18.12
N TYR A 554 10.94 -7.05 18.47
CA TYR A 554 11.32 -5.65 18.51
C TYR A 554 12.36 -5.38 19.61
N ASP A 555 12.19 -5.98 20.80
CA ASP A 555 13.15 -5.79 21.90
C ASP A 555 14.54 -6.32 21.55
N ARG A 556 14.64 -7.49 20.89
CA ARG A 556 15.91 -8.02 20.37
C ARG A 556 16.53 -7.09 19.35
N PHE A 557 15.75 -6.57 18.40
CA PHE A 557 16.24 -5.59 17.44
C PHE A 557 16.73 -4.30 18.12
N LYS A 558 15.99 -3.80 19.12
CA LYS A 558 16.37 -2.62 19.91
C LYS A 558 17.70 -2.82 20.61
N GLN A 559 17.94 -3.97 21.22
CA GLN A 559 19.22 -4.30 21.85
C GLN A 559 20.38 -4.27 20.83
N MET A 560 20.19 -4.88 19.66
CA MET A 560 21.21 -4.85 18.59
C MET A 560 21.45 -3.43 18.08
N PHE A 561 20.39 -2.63 17.91
CA PHE A 561 20.47 -1.25 17.47
C PHE A 561 21.21 -0.36 18.48
N GLU A 562 20.89 -0.47 19.77
CA GLU A 562 21.53 0.30 20.84
C GLU A 562 23.01 -0.07 20.98
N ALA A 563 23.34 -1.36 20.93
CA ALA A 563 24.71 -1.84 20.95
C ALA A 563 25.52 -1.32 19.75
N ALA A 564 24.97 -1.40 18.53
CA ALA A 564 25.62 -0.88 17.33
C ALA A 564 25.76 0.65 17.37
N SER A 565 24.77 1.37 17.91
CA SER A 565 24.81 2.83 18.05
C SER A 565 25.90 3.26 19.03
N ALA A 566 25.99 2.57 20.17
CA ALA A 566 27.03 2.79 21.17
C ALA A 566 28.43 2.51 20.61
N ALA A 567 28.60 1.38 19.90
CA ALA A 567 29.86 1.03 19.25
C ALA A 567 30.27 2.05 18.17
N ALA A 568 29.30 2.66 17.47
CA ALA A 568 29.54 3.72 16.50
C ALA A 568 29.73 5.12 17.14
N GLY A 569 29.61 5.25 18.47
CA GLY A 569 29.70 6.53 19.18
C GLY A 569 28.54 7.49 18.87
N LYS A 570 27.38 6.97 18.45
CA LYS A 570 26.23 7.77 17.99
C LYS A 570 25.09 7.74 18.99
N LYS A 571 24.39 8.88 19.10
CA LYS A 571 23.11 8.98 19.80
C LYS A 571 21.98 8.88 18.78
N GLN A 572 21.41 7.70 18.65
CA GLN A 572 20.33 7.38 17.72
C GLN A 572 19.13 6.78 18.48
N TYR A 573 17.94 6.92 17.91
CA TYR A 573 16.69 6.54 18.57
C TYR A 573 15.75 5.81 17.60
N LEU A 574 15.01 4.83 18.13
CA LEU A 574 13.93 4.18 17.42
C LEU A 574 12.64 5.00 17.57
N ILE A 575 11.94 5.21 16.47
CA ILE A 575 10.58 5.79 16.46
C ILE A 575 9.61 4.65 16.08
N PRO A 576 8.90 4.07 17.06
CA PRO A 576 7.95 3.02 16.79
C PRO A 576 6.64 3.58 16.19
N TYR A 577 6.08 2.86 15.21
CA TYR A 577 4.75 3.10 14.65
C TYR A 577 3.75 2.09 15.22
N PHE A 578 2.61 2.62 15.69
CA PHE A 578 1.52 1.84 16.27
C PHE A 578 0.19 2.19 15.59
N ILE A 579 -0.66 1.17 15.44
CA ILE A 579 -1.97 1.28 14.81
C ILE A 579 -3.04 1.05 15.88
N ALA A 580 -3.90 2.05 16.11
CA ALA A 580 -5.08 1.94 16.95
C ALA A 580 -6.28 1.37 16.17
N ALA A 581 -7.23 0.75 16.90
CA ALA A 581 -8.53 0.33 16.37
C ALA A 581 -8.48 -0.67 15.20
N HIS A 582 -7.43 -1.49 15.13
CA HIS A 582 -7.36 -2.60 14.18
C HIS A 582 -8.36 -3.70 14.57
N PRO A 583 -8.94 -4.47 13.63
CA PRO A 583 -9.76 -5.63 13.95
C PRO A 583 -9.02 -6.63 14.85
N GLY A 584 -9.72 -7.13 15.86
CA GLY A 584 -9.16 -8.01 16.89
C GLY A 584 -8.45 -7.27 18.04
N THR A 585 -8.57 -5.94 18.12
CA THR A 585 -8.04 -5.13 19.23
C THR A 585 -9.13 -4.89 20.27
N SER A 586 -8.92 -5.37 21.49
CA SER A 586 -9.77 -5.04 22.65
C SER A 586 -9.39 -3.70 23.27
N ASP A 587 -10.21 -3.19 24.19
CA ASP A 587 -9.87 -1.96 24.91
C ASP A 587 -8.72 -2.19 25.92
N GLU A 588 -8.61 -3.41 26.45
CA GLU A 588 -7.51 -3.85 27.30
C GLU A 588 -6.18 -3.91 26.53
N ASP A 589 -6.20 -4.37 25.27
CA ASP A 589 -5.00 -4.39 24.42
C ASP A 589 -4.43 -2.98 24.25
N MET A 590 -5.31 -1.99 24.00
CA MET A 590 -4.90 -0.59 23.85
C MET A 590 -4.41 0.01 25.16
N MET A 591 -5.01 -0.34 26.29
CA MET A 591 -4.53 0.06 27.61
C MET A 591 -3.13 -0.52 27.88
N ASN A 592 -2.89 -1.79 27.59
CA ASN A 592 -1.59 -2.45 27.76
C ASN A 592 -0.53 -1.79 26.87
N LEU A 593 -0.88 -1.47 25.62
CA LEU A 593 -0.01 -0.70 24.73
C LEU A 593 0.31 0.69 25.30
N ALA A 594 -0.67 1.39 25.88
CA ALA A 594 -0.45 2.70 26.51
C ALA A 594 0.48 2.61 27.74
N VAL A 595 0.33 1.58 28.56
CA VAL A 595 1.22 1.28 29.69
C VAL A 595 2.64 0.98 29.18
N TRP A 596 2.77 0.19 28.11
CA TRP A 596 4.05 -0.11 27.48
C TRP A 596 4.73 1.16 26.95
N LEU A 597 3.98 2.04 26.27
CA LEU A 597 4.49 3.33 25.79
C LEU A 597 5.03 4.17 26.96
N LYS A 598 4.26 4.28 28.05
CA LYS A 598 4.67 5.04 29.23
C LYS A 598 5.90 4.46 29.90
N ARG A 599 5.97 3.14 30.08
CA ARG A 599 7.14 2.45 30.65
C ARG A 599 8.41 2.66 29.83
N ASN A 600 8.28 2.72 28.50
CA ASN A 600 9.40 2.93 27.59
C ASN A 600 9.66 4.41 27.26
N GLY A 601 8.95 5.34 27.90
CA GLY A 601 9.17 6.78 27.74
C GLY A 601 8.71 7.36 26.39
N PHE A 602 7.85 6.65 25.64
CA PHE A 602 7.32 7.12 24.37
C PHE A 602 6.09 8.01 24.56
N ARG A 603 6.07 9.15 23.86
CA ARG A 603 4.92 10.04 23.74
C ARG A 603 4.61 10.25 22.26
N ALA A 604 3.61 9.55 21.75
CA ALA A 604 3.29 9.57 20.32
C ALA A 604 2.28 10.67 20.00
N ASP A 605 2.68 11.72 19.27
CA ASP A 605 1.73 12.75 18.79
C ASP A 605 1.11 12.41 17.43
N GLN A 606 1.89 11.72 16.58
CA GLN A 606 1.41 11.19 15.30
C GLN A 606 0.99 9.74 15.50
N VAL A 607 -0.32 9.54 15.57
CA VAL A 607 -0.93 8.22 15.79
C VAL A 607 -1.80 7.86 14.59
N GLN A 608 -1.73 6.60 14.18
CA GLN A 608 -2.51 6.09 13.06
C GLN A 608 -3.68 5.26 13.60
N THR A 609 -4.89 5.66 13.23
CA THR A 609 -6.07 4.80 13.39
C THR A 609 -6.17 3.90 12.18
N PHE A 610 -6.53 2.62 12.37
CA PHE A 610 -6.77 1.68 11.29
C PHE A 610 -7.82 2.23 10.31
N TYR A 611 -7.45 2.22 9.03
CA TYR A 611 -8.30 2.54 7.91
C TYR A 611 -8.68 1.24 7.19
N PRO A 612 -9.98 0.92 7.04
CA PRO A 612 -10.42 -0.23 6.26
C PRO A 612 -10.22 0.03 4.75
N SER A 613 -9.02 -0.23 4.25
CA SER A 613 -8.66 -0.12 2.84
C SER A 613 -9.34 -1.19 1.98
N PRO A 614 -9.82 -0.86 0.77
CA PRO A 614 -10.41 -1.83 -0.13
C PRO A 614 -9.49 -3.05 -0.38
N MET A 615 -10.11 -4.22 -0.48
CA MET A 615 -9.46 -5.54 -0.68
C MET A 615 -8.51 -6.03 0.40
N ALA A 616 -8.09 -5.22 1.38
CA ALA A 616 -7.25 -5.70 2.47
C ALA A 616 -7.96 -6.77 3.32
N THR A 617 -7.23 -7.80 3.74
CA THR A 617 -7.76 -8.86 4.60
C THR A 617 -8.31 -8.30 5.93
N ALA A 618 -7.65 -7.30 6.52
CA ALA A 618 -8.13 -6.63 7.73
C ALA A 618 -9.45 -5.90 7.49
N THR A 619 -9.69 -5.37 6.30
CA THR A 619 -10.99 -4.74 5.96
C THR A 619 -12.10 -5.79 5.89
N ALA A 620 -11.80 -6.98 5.38
CA ALA A 620 -12.76 -8.08 5.45
C ALA A 620 -13.07 -8.50 6.88
N MET A 621 -12.07 -8.53 7.78
CA MET A 621 -12.33 -8.71 9.22
C MET A 621 -13.21 -7.59 9.79
N TYR A 622 -12.90 -6.33 9.47
CA TYR A 622 -13.66 -5.16 9.92
C TYR A 622 -15.13 -5.20 9.47
N HIS A 623 -15.37 -5.58 8.21
CA HIS A 623 -16.73 -5.65 7.66
C HIS A 623 -17.50 -6.88 8.16
N SER A 624 -16.87 -8.06 8.14
CA SER A 624 -17.57 -9.33 8.38
C SER A 624 -17.58 -9.81 9.82
N GLY A 625 -16.66 -9.33 10.65
CA GLY A 625 -16.41 -9.90 11.98
C GLY A 625 -15.85 -11.34 11.93
N ARG A 626 -15.35 -11.80 10.78
CA ARG A 626 -14.75 -13.14 10.58
C ARG A 626 -13.27 -13.00 10.21
N ASN A 627 -12.45 -14.01 10.54
CA ASN A 627 -11.02 -14.02 10.20
C ASN A 627 -10.73 -14.81 8.88
N PRO A 628 -10.48 -14.15 7.74
CA PRO A 628 -10.21 -14.84 6.46
C PRO A 628 -8.86 -15.58 6.42
N LEU A 629 -7.97 -15.37 7.39
CA LEU A 629 -6.71 -16.12 7.50
C LEU A 629 -6.96 -17.60 7.84
N LYS A 630 -8.07 -17.90 8.51
CA LYS A 630 -8.50 -19.26 8.85
C LYS A 630 -9.63 -19.72 7.92
N GLY A 631 -10.03 -20.99 8.03
CA GLY A 631 -11.19 -21.51 7.31
C GLY A 631 -12.44 -20.71 7.66
N ILE A 632 -13.24 -20.34 6.64
CA ILE A 632 -14.52 -19.66 6.84
C ILE A 632 -15.62 -20.72 6.90
N SER A 633 -16.47 -20.62 7.91
CA SER A 633 -17.58 -21.53 8.15
C SER A 633 -18.78 -20.75 8.67
N ARG A 634 -19.99 -21.21 8.34
CA ARG A 634 -21.24 -20.72 8.96
C ARG A 634 -21.38 -21.19 10.41
N ASP A 635 -20.86 -22.37 10.70
CA ASP A 635 -20.77 -22.92 12.05
C ASP A 635 -19.71 -22.16 12.86
N GLU A 636 -20.19 -21.52 13.94
CA GLU A 636 -19.42 -20.63 14.80
C GLU A 636 -18.34 -21.36 15.61
N SER A 637 -18.46 -22.67 15.81
CA SER A 637 -17.44 -23.46 16.49
C SER A 637 -16.18 -23.66 15.64
N ARG A 638 -16.30 -23.58 14.31
CA ARG A 638 -15.19 -23.79 13.36
C ARG A 638 -14.59 -22.49 12.82
N GLY A 639 -15.36 -21.39 12.81
CA GLY A 639 -14.92 -20.09 12.29
C GLY A 639 -14.54 -19.11 13.40
N GLU A 640 -13.36 -18.50 13.32
CA GLU A 640 -12.96 -17.46 14.28
C GLU A 640 -13.74 -16.16 14.07
N LYS A 641 -14.47 -15.74 15.11
CA LYS A 641 -15.04 -14.38 15.23
C LYS A 641 -13.96 -13.38 15.63
N VAL A 642 -14.06 -12.17 15.10
CA VAL A 642 -13.12 -11.07 15.34
C VAL A 642 -13.88 -9.89 15.93
N ASP A 643 -13.45 -9.41 17.10
CA ASP A 643 -13.98 -8.16 17.66
C ASP A 643 -13.58 -6.98 16.77
N ILE A 644 -14.52 -6.08 16.51
CA ILE A 644 -14.36 -4.96 15.58
C ILE A 644 -14.54 -3.63 16.30
N VAL A 645 -13.57 -2.74 16.12
CA VAL A 645 -13.58 -1.42 16.73
C VAL A 645 -14.38 -0.44 15.85
N ARG A 646 -15.71 -0.49 15.99
CA ARG A 646 -16.67 0.40 15.32
C ARG A 646 -17.12 1.55 16.23
N GLY A 647 -17.68 2.59 15.61
CA GLY A 647 -18.21 3.76 16.29
C GLY A 647 -17.14 4.77 16.70
N GLU A 648 -17.51 6.05 16.71
CA GLU A 648 -16.59 7.14 16.99
C GLU A 648 -16.05 7.07 18.43
N ARG A 649 -16.89 6.73 19.41
CA ARG A 649 -16.50 6.66 20.82
C ARG A 649 -15.36 5.67 21.08
N ARG A 650 -15.49 4.42 20.62
CA ARG A 650 -14.49 3.36 20.85
C ARG A 650 -13.20 3.61 20.05
N ARG A 651 -13.32 4.07 18.80
CA ARG A 651 -12.15 4.47 17.99
C ARG A 651 -11.40 5.66 18.61
N ARG A 652 -12.12 6.65 19.15
CA ARG A 652 -11.53 7.78 19.88
C ARG A 652 -10.86 7.32 21.17
N LEU A 653 -11.45 6.37 21.90
CA LEU A 653 -10.83 5.77 23.09
C LEU A 653 -9.51 5.08 22.75
N HIS A 654 -9.47 4.25 21.71
CA HIS A 654 -8.24 3.58 21.27
C HIS A 654 -7.16 4.61 20.90
N LYS A 655 -7.53 5.65 20.15
CA LYS A 655 -6.62 6.75 19.82
C LYS A 655 -6.14 7.52 21.06
N ALA A 656 -7.01 7.71 22.05
CA ALA A 656 -6.70 8.36 23.31
C ALA A 656 -5.66 7.57 24.12
N PHE A 657 -5.72 6.23 24.10
CA PHE A 657 -4.70 5.39 24.75
C PHE A 657 -3.30 5.60 24.15
N LEU A 658 -3.16 5.71 22.82
CA LEU A 658 -1.87 6.04 22.19
C LEU A 658 -1.36 7.44 22.57
N ARG A 659 -2.28 8.36 22.87
CA ARG A 659 -2.01 9.74 23.30
C ARG A 659 -2.31 9.93 24.78
N TYR A 660 -1.90 8.98 25.63
CA TYR A 660 -2.17 9.02 27.06
C TYR A 660 -1.62 10.28 27.75
N HIS A 661 -0.58 10.91 27.19
CA HIS A 661 0.04 12.13 27.73
C HIS A 661 -0.75 13.41 27.44
N ASP A 662 -1.73 13.37 26.55
CA ASP A 662 -2.54 14.53 26.18
C ASP A 662 -3.70 14.72 27.17
N ALA A 663 -3.72 15.87 27.84
CA ALA A 663 -4.72 16.20 28.86
C ALA A 663 -6.16 16.22 28.34
N ASN A 664 -6.37 16.48 27.06
CA ASN A 664 -7.69 16.44 26.43
C ASN A 664 -8.32 15.04 26.46
N ASN A 665 -7.48 13.99 26.52
CA ASN A 665 -7.93 12.60 26.51
C ASN A 665 -8.22 12.04 27.91
N TRP A 666 -7.71 12.68 28.98
CA TRP A 666 -7.78 12.15 30.33
C TRP A 666 -9.20 11.91 30.87
N PRO A 667 -10.23 12.75 30.59
CA PRO A 667 -11.60 12.45 31.01
C PRO A 667 -12.11 11.12 30.45
N LEU A 668 -11.91 10.88 29.15
CA LEU A 668 -12.31 9.65 28.47
C LEU A 668 -11.52 8.44 28.98
N LEU A 669 -10.21 8.59 29.16
CA LEU A 669 -9.36 7.53 29.70
C LEU A 669 -9.72 7.17 31.15
N ARG A 670 -10.07 8.16 31.97
CA ARG A 670 -10.46 7.96 33.37
C ARG A 670 -11.75 7.17 33.49
N GLU A 671 -12.75 7.49 32.66
CA GLU A 671 -14.00 6.73 32.58
C GLU A 671 -13.71 5.27 32.17
N ALA A 672 -12.94 5.08 31.11
CA ALA A 672 -12.59 3.76 30.59
C ALA A 672 -11.80 2.91 31.61
N LEU A 673 -10.78 3.48 32.26
CA LEU A 673 -9.98 2.80 33.28
C LEU A 673 -10.83 2.37 34.48
N LYS A 674 -11.77 3.22 34.93
CA LYS A 674 -12.70 2.85 36.01
C LYS A 674 -13.63 1.70 35.58
N ALA A 675 -14.17 1.77 34.36
CA ALA A 675 -15.04 0.73 33.82
C ALA A 675 -14.31 -0.62 33.67
N MET A 676 -13.02 -0.60 33.36
CA MET A 676 -12.16 -1.81 33.28
C MET A 676 -11.69 -2.32 34.65
N GLY A 677 -12.05 -1.67 35.76
CA GLY A 677 -11.54 -2.01 37.08
C GLY A 677 -10.06 -1.66 37.29
N ARG A 678 -9.48 -0.83 36.42
CA ARG A 678 -8.06 -0.42 36.41
C ARG A 678 -7.84 0.99 36.96
N ALA A 679 -8.54 1.32 38.03
CA ALA A 679 -8.38 2.60 38.73
C ALA A 679 -6.98 2.78 39.34
N ASP A 680 -6.24 1.67 39.54
CA ASP A 680 -4.83 1.63 39.92
C ASP A 680 -3.90 2.35 38.92
N LEU A 681 -4.35 2.57 37.68
CA LEU A 681 -3.63 3.33 36.67
C LEU A 681 -3.92 4.85 36.72
N ILE A 682 -4.67 5.33 37.72
CA ILE A 682 -4.99 6.75 37.90
C ILE A 682 -4.25 7.30 39.12
N GLY A 683 -3.30 8.22 38.89
CA GLY A 683 -2.53 8.83 39.96
C GLY A 683 -1.27 9.53 39.47
N ASN A 684 -0.54 10.17 40.37
CA ASN A 684 0.56 11.07 40.01
C ASN A 684 1.95 10.37 39.99
N GLY A 685 2.01 9.09 40.38
CA GLY A 685 3.23 8.29 40.33
C GLY A 685 3.62 7.82 38.92
N LYS A 686 4.87 7.37 38.75
CA LYS A 686 5.42 6.92 37.45
C LYS A 686 4.69 5.72 36.83
N HIS A 687 4.08 4.86 37.64
CA HIS A 687 3.39 3.64 37.21
C HIS A 687 1.94 3.87 36.75
N HIS A 688 1.29 4.94 37.21
CA HIS A 688 -0.05 5.31 36.75
C HIS A 688 0.00 5.71 35.29
N LEU A 689 -1.08 5.52 34.51
CA LEU A 689 -1.16 5.94 33.12
C LEU A 689 -1.51 7.43 32.99
N ILE A 690 -2.53 7.88 33.73
CA ILE A 690 -3.03 9.28 33.75
C ILE A 690 -3.00 9.86 35.17
N PRO A 691 -2.88 11.19 35.33
CA PRO A 691 -2.91 11.83 36.65
C PRO A 691 -4.31 11.88 37.27
N SER A 692 -4.36 12.13 38.58
CA SER A 692 -5.63 12.28 39.31
C SER A 692 -6.33 13.61 39.04
N TYR A 693 -5.60 14.65 38.61
CA TYR A 693 -6.13 15.98 38.32
C TYR A 693 -6.47 16.16 36.82
N GLN A 694 -7.23 17.22 36.51
CA GLN A 694 -7.55 17.65 35.14
C GLN A 694 -7.21 19.15 35.00
N PRO A 695 -6.27 19.54 34.12
CA PRO A 695 -5.98 20.95 33.86
C PRO A 695 -7.10 21.58 33.03
N LEU A 696 -7.24 22.91 33.14
CA LEU A 696 -8.04 23.70 32.20
C LEU A 696 -7.46 23.52 30.80
N THR A 697 -8.26 22.97 29.90
CA THR A 697 -7.91 22.73 28.50
C THR A 697 -8.91 23.47 27.62
N ASP A 698 -8.45 24.02 26.50
CA ASP A 698 -9.23 24.82 25.55
C ASP A 698 -10.07 23.96 24.60
N GLY A 699 -10.05 22.63 24.75
CA GLY A 699 -10.76 21.69 23.87
C GLY A 699 -10.23 21.68 22.42
N GLY A 700 -9.12 22.38 22.16
CA GLY A 700 -8.53 22.52 20.83
C GLY A 700 -7.77 21.26 20.40
N TYR A 701 -8.20 20.64 19.31
CA TYR A 701 -7.42 19.60 18.62
C TYR A 701 -6.56 20.24 17.53
N GLU A 702 -5.25 20.41 17.76
CA GLU A 702 -4.30 20.75 16.69
C GLU A 702 -3.64 19.49 16.11
N SER A 703 -3.80 19.28 14.80
CA SER A 703 -3.15 18.17 14.09
C SER A 703 -1.66 18.47 13.84
N ALA A 704 -0.78 17.54 14.18
CA ALA A 704 0.68 17.70 14.05
C ALA A 704 1.19 17.91 12.59
N ARG A 705 0.38 17.62 11.56
CA ARG A 705 0.77 17.79 10.15
C ARG A 705 0.90 19.27 9.72
N ARG A 706 0.29 20.21 10.45
CA ARG A 706 0.39 21.66 10.18
C ARG A 706 1.83 22.20 10.21
N LYS A 707 2.77 21.50 10.86
CA LYS A 707 4.18 21.94 10.93
C LYS A 707 4.98 21.73 9.63
N ASN A 708 4.46 20.98 8.66
CA ASN A 708 5.14 20.73 7.37
C ASN A 708 4.56 21.54 6.19
N SER A 709 3.47 22.29 6.40
CA SER A 709 2.90 23.21 5.43
C SER A 709 3.36 24.63 5.76
N THR A 710 3.93 25.33 4.79
CA THR A 710 4.21 26.77 4.85
C THR A 710 2.95 27.50 5.35
N PRO A 711 3.03 28.44 6.30
CA PRO A 711 1.84 29.16 6.76
C PRO A 711 1.24 29.94 5.59
N SER A 712 0.08 29.53 5.09
CA SER A 712 -0.74 30.38 4.23
C SER A 712 -1.28 31.52 5.10
N LYS A 713 -0.98 32.76 4.71
CA LYS A 713 -1.58 33.95 5.33
C LYS A 713 -3.11 33.85 5.16
N PRO A 714 -3.91 33.98 6.23
CA PRO A 714 -5.35 34.14 6.09
C PRO A 714 -5.65 35.43 5.33
N ALA A 715 -6.62 35.36 4.41
CA ALA A 715 -7.17 36.52 3.73
C ALA A 715 -7.68 37.56 4.74
N ALA A 716 -7.47 38.83 4.41
CA ALA A 716 -7.71 39.99 5.26
C ALA A 716 -9.17 40.11 5.71
N LYS A 717 -9.37 40.23 7.03
CA LYS A 717 -10.45 41.02 7.64
C LYS A 717 -9.83 41.94 8.72
N ALA A 718 -10.31 43.18 8.75
CA ALA A 718 -9.76 44.36 9.41
C ALA A 718 -9.89 44.35 10.96
N PRO A 719 -9.35 45.34 11.71
CA PRO A 719 -8.44 45.08 12.83
C PRO A 719 -9.07 45.21 14.23
N ALA A 720 -8.49 44.52 15.22
CA ALA A 720 -8.56 44.90 16.62
C ALA A 720 -7.17 44.82 17.26
N LYS A 721 -6.79 45.93 17.91
CA LYS A 721 -5.49 46.23 18.51
C LYS A 721 -5.19 45.32 19.70
N THR A 722 -3.97 44.78 19.78
CA THR A 722 -3.06 44.87 20.94
C THR A 722 -1.71 44.23 20.61
N ALA A 723 -0.64 44.94 20.96
CA ALA A 723 0.73 44.67 20.56
C ALA A 723 1.42 43.61 21.43
N GLY A 724 2.20 42.73 20.80
CA GLY A 724 3.14 41.82 21.46
C GLY A 724 4.24 41.39 20.48
N ARG A 725 5.48 41.82 20.77
CA ARG A 725 6.70 41.69 19.93
C ARG A 725 6.95 40.27 19.40
N ALA A 726 7.07 40.13 18.07
CA ALA A 726 7.65 38.95 17.43
C ALA A 726 9.19 39.03 17.49
N ALA A 727 9.84 38.01 18.07
CA ALA A 727 11.29 37.91 18.17
C ALA A 727 11.92 37.43 16.84
N THR A 728 12.89 38.19 16.35
CA THR A 728 13.76 37.83 15.21
C THR A 728 14.71 36.67 15.56
N PRO A 729 14.93 35.68 14.68
CA PRO A 729 15.85 34.58 14.92
C PRO A 729 17.32 35.02 14.81
N ARG A 730 18.19 34.51 15.69
CA ARG A 730 19.64 34.77 15.70
C ARG A 730 20.38 33.81 14.76
N PRO A 731 21.52 34.22 14.15
CA PRO A 731 22.31 33.37 13.26
C PRO A 731 22.90 32.15 13.99
N GLY A 732 22.78 30.95 13.42
CA GLY A 732 23.43 29.72 13.91
C GLY A 732 22.50 28.54 14.27
N GLN A 733 21.18 28.64 14.10
CA GLN A 733 20.27 27.50 14.30
C GLN A 733 20.01 26.74 13.00
N VAL A 734 20.56 25.52 12.90
CA VAL A 734 20.16 24.53 11.90
C VAL A 734 18.79 23.97 12.32
N LEU A 735 17.76 24.26 11.51
CA LEU A 735 16.41 23.74 11.68
C LEU A 735 16.35 22.29 11.17
N THR A 736 16.53 21.32 12.07
CA THR A 736 16.07 19.95 11.79
C THR A 736 14.57 19.89 12.04
N GLN A 737 13.78 19.78 10.97
CA GLN A 737 12.36 19.46 11.04
C GLN A 737 12.19 18.16 11.82
N HIS A 738 11.44 18.20 12.94
CA HIS A 738 10.81 17.11 13.70
C HIS A 738 10.77 17.49 15.19
N THR A 739 9.76 18.25 15.62
CA THR A 739 9.51 18.47 17.06
C THR A 739 8.58 17.37 17.57
N GLY A 740 9.17 16.29 18.05
CA GLY A 740 8.54 15.23 18.85
C GLY A 740 9.50 14.80 19.97
N LEU A 741 10.11 15.77 20.64
CA LEU A 741 11.19 15.55 21.61
C LEU A 741 10.61 15.34 23.02
N PRO A 742 11.13 14.41 23.84
CA PRO A 742 11.05 14.53 25.29
C PRO A 742 11.95 15.69 25.77
N PRO A 743 11.61 16.37 26.89
CA PRO A 743 12.40 17.47 27.40
C PRO A 743 13.83 17.02 27.73
N ARG A 744 14.83 17.80 27.29
CA ARG A 744 16.20 17.67 27.76
C ARG A 744 16.20 17.82 29.28
N VAL A 745 16.65 16.80 30.01
CA VAL A 745 17.05 16.97 31.41
C VAL A 745 18.39 17.69 31.40
N THR A 746 18.37 19.02 31.36
CA THR A 746 19.56 19.81 31.70
C THR A 746 19.69 19.77 33.21
N GLY A 747 20.73 19.08 33.69
CA GLY A 747 21.14 19.09 35.08
C GLY A 747 21.35 20.53 35.58
N SER A 748 21.07 20.69 36.88
CA SER A 748 21.24 21.88 37.69
C SER A 748 22.48 22.72 37.32
N GLY A 749 22.24 23.94 36.84
CA GLY A 749 23.26 24.97 36.74
C GLY A 749 23.65 25.47 38.12
N ARG A 750 24.93 25.30 38.48
CA ARG A 750 25.55 25.91 39.66
C ARG A 750 25.46 27.44 39.59
N GLY A 751 25.13 28.06 40.72
CA GLY A 751 25.01 29.51 40.87
C GLY A 751 26.31 30.25 40.53
N GLY A 752 26.18 31.31 39.73
CA GLY A 752 27.26 32.23 39.41
C GLY A 752 27.46 33.24 40.54
N ALA A 753 28.65 33.18 41.16
CA ALA A 753 29.15 34.19 42.08
C ALA A 753 29.35 35.53 41.35
N GLY A 754 28.81 36.60 41.93
CA GLY A 754 29.01 37.97 41.46
C GLY A 754 30.48 38.40 41.63
N ARG A 755 30.98 39.19 40.66
CA ARG A 755 32.23 39.94 40.80
C ARG A 755 31.93 41.44 40.85
N PRO A 756 32.66 42.20 41.67
CA PRO A 756 32.29 43.54 42.10
C PRO A 756 32.71 44.62 41.08
N GLY A 757 31.98 45.74 41.11
CA GLY A 757 32.23 46.92 40.29
C GLY A 757 33.55 47.63 40.62
N LYS A 758 34.06 48.37 39.64
CA LYS A 758 35.11 49.38 39.80
C LYS A 758 34.59 50.76 39.36
N PRO A 759 35.08 51.84 39.98
CA PRO A 759 34.41 53.14 40.01
C PRO A 759 34.81 54.07 38.85
N ALA A 760 33.96 55.06 38.63
CA ALA A 760 34.12 56.15 37.69
C ALA A 760 35.14 57.22 38.12
N LYS A 761 35.75 57.87 37.11
CA LYS A 761 36.34 59.24 37.05
C LYS A 761 36.81 59.37 35.58
N ARG A 762 36.53 60.40 34.78
CA ARG A 762 35.95 61.73 34.93
C ARG A 762 35.10 62.02 33.69
#